data_AF-A0AA42Z8T7-F1
#
_entry.id   AF-A0AA42Z8T7-F1
#
_cell.length_a   1.000
_cell.length_b   1.000
_cell.length_c   1.000
_cell.angle_alpha   90.00
_cell.angle_beta   90.00
_cell.angle_gamma   90.00
#
_symmetry.space_group_name_H-M   'P 1'
#
loop_
_entity.id
_entity.type
_entity.pdbx_description
1 polymer ?
#
loop_
_entity_poly.entity_id
_entity_poly.type
_entity_poly.pdbx_seq_one_letter_code
_entity_poly.pdbx_strand_id
1 'polypeptide(L)'
;MSEITRSQTPRRLSSGRQVLIAFFVIFMSTAFDTPSAHFFNNPLNNDYDSDGVADHIDVDDDGDGILDVVEDANLDGDGDPETHPTDTDGDGIPNYQDLDSDNDGIDDMLEGSGVLGGIVLLGTDANGNGLDDSFEDEAGEFGLNPIDTEGDGIPDYKDIDSDGDGILDLTESSSQSTDFDCNTVPNLRFDNPPVLESGSEFEEGAVYRFPNVTDQLDALVTIDENMNGVILTLDENGVDPEFFKPEITFTISPEVRRPYVDLRISIVEKGTNNPVELEELIANFIDIDGNATYQEYNRFDTPSSYTVDDPNEIQIRNTGGGLLINGGMIEYDEIFNTHPTVNIAVEFVNISSFVFRFGVHTDKNANLTTSVPRQSGIQFSCLDNFTNPVTTNFNEDVDSDGDGLPDRRDIDSDNDGIPDNVEAQTTDGYIPPSGVDENMDGLDDAYEGEEVDGLNPVNTDGEDLPDYLDEDSDNDLVPDNNEGNDFNFDGIPDQTFTGVDTDGDGLDDGYEGSDVDDGPDPNDEIEDPATDLPNTDGEGDVNYRDIDDDNDGIPTDEEDANEDGDPTNDDTDDDGTPDYLDPDQPDDMDFDGDGVPDSVDVDDDGDGILDSEEDPNLDGDDDPTTDPQDTDGDGNPDHLDIDADNDGIPDNVEGQPTDGYIPPSGEDADEDGLDDAYEPDGIDPQDTDGDGTPDYLDQDSDNDTVPDNNEGNDFNFDGIPDQTFTGVDTDGDGLDDGYEGSDVDDGP
;
A
#
# COMPACT_ATOMS: atom_id res chain seq x y z
N MET A 1 43.89 -33.83 9.79
CA MET A 1 43.84 -35.00 10.70
C MET A 1 42.37 -35.42 10.75
N SER A 2 42.04 -36.61 10.23
CA SER A 2 40.75 -37.37 10.27
C SER A 2 39.46 -36.57 9.99
N GLU A 3 38.83 -36.58 8.80
CA GLU A 3 38.21 -37.67 8.01
C GLU A 3 37.25 -38.60 8.77
N ILE A 4 35.94 -38.51 8.45
CA ILE A 4 35.05 -39.64 8.12
C ILE A 4 34.08 -39.22 7.01
N THR A 5 34.22 -39.82 5.82
CA THR A 5 33.27 -39.78 4.68
C THR A 5 32.74 -41.19 4.38
N ARG A 6 31.46 -41.30 3.99
CA ARG A 6 30.87 -42.45 3.27
C ARG A 6 29.50 -42.04 2.69
N SER A 7 29.39 -41.64 1.42
CA SER A 7 29.17 -42.47 0.20
C SER A 7 27.84 -43.24 0.16
N GLN A 8 26.89 -42.76 -0.65
CA GLN A 8 25.99 -43.61 -1.44
C GLN A 8 25.94 -43.16 -2.91
N THR A 9 25.79 -44.17 -3.77
CA THR A 9 26.03 -44.22 -5.22
C THR A 9 24.76 -43.99 -6.07
N PRO A 10 24.86 -43.37 -7.27
CA PRO A 10 23.81 -43.49 -8.29
C PRO A 10 24.10 -44.65 -9.27
N ARG A 11 23.07 -45.43 -9.62
CA ARG A 11 23.13 -46.49 -10.64
C ARG A 11 22.72 -45.95 -12.01
N ARG A 12 23.64 -46.05 -12.99
CA ARG A 12 23.34 -46.05 -14.43
C ARG A 12 23.01 -47.47 -14.93
N LEU A 13 22.16 -47.56 -15.97
CA LEU A 13 22.16 -48.56 -17.06
C LEU A 13 21.15 -48.07 -18.13
N SER A 14 21.55 -47.30 -19.15
CA SER A 14 22.13 -47.68 -20.46
C SER A 14 21.17 -48.33 -21.50
N SER A 15 21.06 -47.63 -22.63
CA SER A 15 21.15 -48.14 -24.02
C SER A 15 19.97 -48.91 -24.64
N GLY A 16 19.13 -48.17 -25.37
CA GLY A 16 19.08 -48.21 -26.85
C GLY A 16 18.41 -49.40 -27.56
N ARG A 17 17.34 -49.13 -28.32
CA ARG A 17 17.07 -49.85 -29.57
C ARG A 17 16.10 -49.15 -30.53
N GLN A 18 16.63 -48.96 -31.74
CA GLN A 18 16.07 -48.60 -33.04
C GLN A 18 14.56 -48.82 -33.28
N VAL A 19 13.93 -47.75 -33.77
CA VAL A 19 12.61 -47.70 -34.43
C VAL A 19 12.64 -48.49 -35.74
N LEU A 20 11.65 -49.38 -35.93
CA LEU A 20 11.37 -50.06 -37.19
C LEU A 20 9.93 -49.75 -37.61
N ILE A 21 9.79 -49.03 -38.72
CA ILE A 21 8.52 -48.70 -39.36
C ILE A 21 7.89 -49.98 -39.94
N ALA A 22 6.61 -50.23 -39.65
CA ALA A 22 5.77 -51.15 -40.41
C ALA A 22 4.30 -50.70 -40.44
N PHE A 23 3.86 -50.25 -41.62
CA PHE A 23 2.46 -50.08 -42.00
C PHE A 23 1.76 -51.45 -42.11
N PHE A 24 0.55 -51.59 -41.54
CA PHE A 24 -0.46 -52.53 -42.04
C PHE A 24 -1.89 -52.05 -41.73
N VAL A 25 -2.70 -51.95 -42.79
CA VAL A 25 -4.15 -51.73 -42.77
C VAL A 25 -4.85 -53.08 -42.95
N ILE A 26 -5.96 -53.34 -42.23
CA ILE A 26 -7.26 -53.91 -42.70
C ILE A 26 -8.12 -54.44 -41.51
N PHE A 27 -9.33 -53.85 -41.39
CA PHE A 27 -10.66 -54.28 -40.90
C PHE A 27 -10.92 -55.73 -40.40
N MET A 28 -11.62 -55.93 -39.26
CA MET A 28 -13.11 -56.00 -39.12
C MET A 28 -13.60 -56.73 -37.83
N SER A 29 -14.44 -56.05 -37.02
CA SER A 29 -15.68 -56.49 -36.30
C SER A 29 -15.67 -57.65 -35.26
N THR A 30 -16.08 -57.38 -33.99
CA THR A 30 -17.48 -57.50 -33.49
C THR A 30 -17.65 -56.96 -32.04
N ALA A 31 -18.56 -55.98 -31.90
CA ALA A 31 -19.46 -55.57 -30.81
C ALA A 31 -19.21 -55.90 -29.32
N PHE A 32 -19.15 -54.82 -28.52
CA PHE A 32 -19.80 -54.50 -27.22
C PHE A 32 -19.68 -52.96 -27.10
N ASP A 33 -20.54 -52.15 -26.51
CA ASP A 33 -21.96 -52.16 -26.18
C ASP A 33 -22.38 -50.66 -26.30
N THR A 34 -23.66 -50.36 -26.23
CA THR A 34 -24.27 -49.02 -26.43
C THR A 34 -23.63 -47.85 -25.67
N PRO A 35 -23.75 -46.59 -26.16
CA PRO A 35 -23.47 -45.42 -25.33
C PRO A 35 -24.44 -45.44 -24.13
N SER A 36 -23.91 -45.41 -22.91
CA SER A 36 -24.72 -44.98 -21.78
C SER A 36 -24.95 -43.49 -21.96
N ALA A 37 -26.08 -43.14 -22.56
CA ALA A 37 -26.75 -41.91 -22.19
C ALA A 37 -27.39 -42.12 -20.81
N HIS A 38 -27.58 -40.99 -20.12
CA HIS A 38 -28.25 -40.80 -18.83
C HIS A 38 -27.33 -40.71 -17.61
N PHE A 39 -26.64 -39.59 -17.49
CA PHE A 39 -27.22 -38.54 -16.65
C PHE A 39 -27.80 -37.50 -17.60
N PHE A 40 -29.13 -37.46 -17.73
CA PHE A 40 -29.75 -36.15 -17.85
C PHE A 40 -29.77 -35.72 -16.39
N ASN A 41 -28.84 -34.84 -15.98
CA ASN A 41 -29.22 -33.85 -14.99
C ASN A 41 -30.45 -33.20 -15.61
N ASN A 42 -31.54 -33.15 -14.86
CA ASN A 42 -32.68 -32.38 -15.32
C ASN A 42 -32.22 -30.92 -15.20
N PRO A 43 -31.93 -30.19 -16.30
CA PRO A 43 -31.35 -28.85 -16.28
C PRO A 43 -32.43 -27.82 -15.94
N LEU A 44 -33.11 -28.03 -14.82
CA LEU A 44 -34.30 -27.25 -14.43
C LEU A 44 -34.29 -26.97 -12.92
N ASN A 45 -33.16 -27.14 -12.23
CA ASN A 45 -33.09 -27.00 -10.77
C ASN A 45 -31.66 -27.07 -10.20
N ASN A 46 -30.66 -26.55 -10.94
CA ASN A 46 -29.50 -26.05 -10.22
C ASN A 46 -29.92 -24.71 -9.55
N ASP A 47 -29.21 -24.35 -8.50
CA ASP A 47 -29.48 -23.26 -7.55
C ASP A 47 -28.11 -23.09 -6.87
N TYR A 48 -27.25 -22.31 -7.51
CA TYR A 48 -25.79 -22.30 -7.34
C TYR A 48 -25.40 -21.59 -6.03
N ASP A 49 -25.82 -20.35 -5.84
CA ASP A 49 -25.68 -19.55 -4.60
C ASP A 49 -26.53 -20.05 -3.41
N SER A 50 -27.54 -20.88 -3.70
CA SER A 50 -28.49 -21.46 -2.74
C SER A 50 -29.42 -20.46 -2.04
N ASP A 51 -29.80 -19.37 -2.71
CA ASP A 51 -30.82 -18.42 -2.23
C ASP A 51 -32.26 -18.98 -2.31
N GLY A 52 -32.45 -20.05 -3.07
CA GLY A 52 -33.74 -20.71 -3.28
C GLY A 52 -34.52 -20.27 -4.52
N VAL A 53 -33.94 -19.38 -5.33
CA VAL A 53 -34.18 -19.24 -6.76
C VAL A 53 -33.41 -20.39 -7.45
N ALA A 54 -33.28 -20.41 -8.77
CA ALA A 54 -32.75 -21.58 -9.46
C ALA A 54 -32.18 -21.15 -10.78
N ASP A 55 -30.91 -21.44 -11.04
CA ASP A 55 -30.04 -20.82 -12.06
C ASP A 55 -30.77 -20.34 -13.32
N HIS A 56 -31.53 -21.22 -13.99
CA HIS A 56 -32.34 -20.85 -15.16
C HIS A 56 -33.43 -19.74 -14.98
N ILE A 57 -33.65 -19.26 -13.76
CA ILE A 57 -34.50 -18.13 -13.35
C ILE A 57 -33.66 -17.05 -12.69
N ASP A 58 -32.56 -17.46 -12.06
CA ASP A 58 -31.59 -16.55 -11.47
C ASP A 58 -30.97 -15.67 -12.53
N VAL A 59 -30.46 -14.52 -12.11
CA VAL A 59 -29.74 -13.59 -13.00
C VAL A 59 -28.32 -13.30 -12.54
N ASP A 60 -27.97 -13.86 -11.38
CA ASP A 60 -26.74 -13.69 -10.62
C ASP A 60 -26.55 -15.02 -9.86
N ASP A 61 -25.94 -15.99 -10.52
CA ASP A 61 -25.92 -17.40 -10.12
C ASP A 61 -25.07 -17.65 -8.85
N ASP A 62 -24.06 -16.83 -8.58
CA ASP A 62 -23.18 -16.92 -7.39
C ASP A 62 -23.50 -15.89 -6.29
N GLY A 63 -24.24 -14.83 -6.62
CA GLY A 63 -24.79 -13.86 -5.69
C GLY A 63 -23.83 -12.72 -5.33
N ASP A 64 -22.82 -12.46 -6.15
CA ASP A 64 -21.85 -11.37 -5.96
C ASP A 64 -22.41 -9.98 -6.31
N GLY A 65 -23.55 -9.95 -7.00
CA GLY A 65 -24.22 -8.74 -7.48
C GLY A 65 -23.82 -8.31 -8.89
N ILE A 66 -22.77 -8.90 -9.47
CA ILE A 66 -22.52 -8.91 -10.91
C ILE A 66 -23.53 -9.88 -11.54
N LEU A 67 -23.91 -9.65 -12.81
CA LEU A 67 -24.93 -10.49 -13.45
C LEU A 67 -24.26 -11.49 -14.37
N ASP A 68 -24.83 -12.69 -14.52
CA ASP A 68 -24.25 -13.73 -15.39
C ASP A 68 -23.96 -13.25 -16.82
N VAL A 69 -24.80 -12.32 -17.30
CA VAL A 69 -24.72 -11.73 -18.64
C VAL A 69 -23.62 -10.68 -18.80
N VAL A 70 -23.11 -10.15 -17.70
CA VAL A 70 -21.97 -9.22 -17.61
C VAL A 70 -20.68 -10.03 -17.54
N GLU A 71 -20.67 -11.12 -16.79
CA GLU A 71 -19.49 -11.94 -16.56
C GLU A 71 -19.14 -12.84 -17.75
N ASP A 72 -20.15 -13.24 -18.53
CA ASP A 72 -19.94 -13.93 -19.79
C ASP A 72 -19.51 -12.96 -20.92
N ALA A 73 -18.24 -13.08 -21.35
CA ALA A 73 -17.71 -12.42 -22.54
C ALA A 73 -18.47 -12.77 -23.85
N ASN A 74 -19.32 -13.80 -23.83
CA ASN A 74 -20.22 -14.20 -24.92
C ASN A 74 -19.47 -14.45 -26.24
N LEU A 75 -18.35 -15.17 -26.15
CA LEU A 75 -17.44 -15.42 -27.27
C LEU A 75 -18.11 -16.15 -28.45
N ASP A 76 -19.20 -16.88 -28.21
CA ASP A 76 -19.94 -17.60 -29.24
C ASP A 76 -21.16 -16.82 -29.82
N GLY A 77 -21.53 -15.70 -29.18
CA GLY A 77 -22.47 -14.70 -29.66
C GLY A 77 -23.95 -15.09 -29.54
N ASP A 78 -24.31 -16.02 -28.67
CA ASP A 78 -25.71 -16.37 -28.42
C ASP A 78 -26.32 -15.74 -27.16
N GLY A 79 -25.49 -15.16 -26.28
CA GLY A 79 -25.92 -14.45 -25.06
C GLY A 79 -26.54 -15.37 -24.03
N ASP A 80 -25.99 -16.58 -23.92
CA ASP A 80 -26.37 -17.63 -22.99
C ASP A 80 -25.09 -18.10 -22.25
N PRO A 81 -24.86 -17.65 -21.00
CA PRO A 81 -23.67 -18.00 -20.22
C PRO A 81 -23.46 -19.52 -20.08
N GLU A 82 -24.53 -20.33 -20.16
CA GLU A 82 -24.41 -21.79 -20.12
C GLU A 82 -23.67 -22.39 -21.35
N THR A 83 -23.45 -21.61 -22.42
CA THR A 83 -22.87 -22.08 -23.68
C THR A 83 -21.54 -21.41 -24.02
N HIS A 84 -20.45 -22.09 -23.64
CA HIS A 84 -19.06 -21.57 -23.69
C HIS A 84 -18.86 -20.41 -22.72
N PRO A 85 -19.04 -20.68 -21.42
CA PRO A 85 -18.81 -19.67 -20.42
C PRO A 85 -17.37 -19.18 -20.42
N THR A 86 -17.21 -17.95 -19.91
CA THR A 86 -15.93 -17.38 -19.51
C THR A 86 -15.52 -18.02 -18.17
N ASP A 87 -14.22 -18.24 -18.01
CA ASP A 87 -13.54 -18.97 -16.93
C ASP A 87 -12.13 -18.38 -16.93
N THR A 88 -11.96 -17.26 -16.21
CA THR A 88 -10.78 -16.37 -16.26
C THR A 88 -9.55 -17.10 -15.69
N ASP A 89 -9.64 -17.61 -14.47
CA ASP A 89 -8.54 -18.33 -13.80
C ASP A 89 -8.30 -19.77 -14.34
N GLY A 90 -9.28 -20.34 -15.05
CA GLY A 90 -9.19 -21.67 -15.64
C GLY A 90 -9.30 -22.84 -14.66
N ASP A 91 -9.83 -22.62 -13.46
CA ASP A 91 -10.02 -23.68 -12.45
C ASP A 91 -11.16 -24.66 -12.83
N GLY A 92 -12.02 -24.23 -13.77
CA GLY A 92 -13.14 -24.96 -14.31
C GLY A 92 -14.50 -24.60 -13.70
N ILE A 93 -14.58 -23.55 -12.89
CA ILE A 93 -15.77 -22.82 -12.46
C ILE A 93 -15.90 -21.60 -13.38
N PRO A 94 -17.04 -21.44 -14.07
CA PRO A 94 -17.30 -20.23 -14.83
C PRO A 94 -17.40 -18.98 -13.96
N ASN A 95 -16.99 -17.81 -14.46
CA ASN A 95 -17.07 -16.53 -13.72
C ASN A 95 -18.46 -16.27 -13.13
N TYR A 96 -19.54 -16.43 -13.91
CA TYR A 96 -20.94 -16.29 -13.41
C TYR A 96 -21.38 -17.32 -12.35
N GLN A 97 -20.44 -18.15 -11.90
CA GLN A 97 -20.59 -19.11 -10.84
C GLN A 97 -19.38 -19.07 -9.89
N ASP A 98 -18.56 -18.04 -9.99
CA ASP A 98 -17.33 -17.83 -9.23
C ASP A 98 -17.45 -16.53 -8.44
N LEU A 99 -16.87 -16.48 -7.26
CA LEU A 99 -16.88 -15.26 -6.45
C LEU A 99 -15.52 -14.57 -6.39
N ASP A 100 -14.53 -15.15 -7.05
CA ASP A 100 -13.13 -14.73 -7.08
C ASP A 100 -12.61 -15.22 -8.45
N SER A 101 -13.00 -14.47 -9.48
CA SER A 101 -13.00 -14.87 -10.89
C SER A 101 -11.59 -15.04 -11.47
N ASP A 102 -10.61 -14.30 -10.96
CA ASP A 102 -9.18 -14.38 -11.27
C ASP A 102 -8.38 -15.15 -10.19
N ASN A 103 -9.00 -15.45 -9.05
CA ASN A 103 -8.45 -16.26 -7.97
C ASN A 103 -7.21 -15.59 -7.33
N ASP A 104 -7.26 -14.27 -7.20
CA ASP A 104 -6.26 -13.45 -6.54
C ASP A 104 -6.46 -13.43 -4.99
N GLY A 105 -7.65 -13.78 -4.51
CA GLY A 105 -8.01 -13.84 -3.09
C GLY A 105 -8.85 -12.67 -2.57
N ILE A 106 -9.32 -11.81 -3.47
CA ILE A 106 -10.35 -10.79 -3.25
C ILE A 106 -11.68 -11.31 -3.83
N ASP A 107 -12.82 -10.89 -3.28
CA ASP A 107 -14.13 -11.37 -3.77
C ASP A 107 -14.66 -10.40 -4.85
N ASP A 108 -15.17 -10.90 -5.98
CA ASP A 108 -15.69 -10.16 -7.15
C ASP A 108 -16.67 -9.03 -6.78
N MET A 109 -17.47 -9.24 -5.72
CA MET A 109 -18.39 -8.22 -5.19
C MET A 109 -17.64 -6.98 -4.68
N LEU A 110 -16.48 -7.16 -4.06
CA LEU A 110 -15.66 -6.10 -3.50
C LEU A 110 -15.04 -5.28 -4.63
N GLU A 111 -14.30 -5.93 -5.52
CA GLU A 111 -13.65 -5.32 -6.70
C GLU A 111 -14.67 -4.69 -7.64
N GLY A 112 -15.74 -5.42 -7.97
CA GLY A 112 -16.79 -4.95 -8.87
C GLY A 112 -17.64 -3.78 -8.34
N SER A 113 -17.50 -3.40 -7.06
CA SER A 113 -18.34 -2.36 -6.44
C SER A 113 -17.70 -0.97 -6.34
N GLY A 114 -16.37 -0.89 -6.19
CA GLY A 114 -15.65 0.33 -5.79
C GLY A 114 -16.09 0.95 -4.48
N VAL A 115 -16.64 0.13 -3.59
CA VAL A 115 -17.03 0.57 -2.25
C VAL A 115 -16.10 -0.11 -1.27
N LEU A 116 -15.22 0.66 -0.63
CA LEU A 116 -14.36 0.17 0.45
C LEU A 116 -15.16 -0.64 1.48
N GLY A 117 -14.78 -1.90 1.65
CA GLY A 117 -15.44 -2.85 2.57
C GLY A 117 -16.78 -3.42 2.09
N GLY A 118 -17.10 -3.28 0.80
CA GLY A 118 -18.16 -3.98 0.08
C GLY A 118 -19.60 -3.52 0.37
N ILE A 119 -20.56 -4.24 -0.23
CA ILE A 119 -21.99 -3.92 -0.15
C ILE A 119 -22.69 -4.75 0.93
N VAL A 120 -23.44 -4.07 1.81
CA VAL A 120 -24.25 -4.74 2.84
C VAL A 120 -25.59 -5.22 2.25
N LEU A 121 -25.74 -6.53 2.09
CA LEU A 121 -26.96 -7.16 1.59
C LEU A 121 -28.21 -6.90 2.45
N LEU A 122 -29.38 -6.76 1.80
CA LEU A 122 -30.66 -6.54 2.47
C LEU A 122 -31.35 -7.86 2.86
N GLY A 123 -30.98 -8.97 2.23
CA GLY A 123 -31.62 -10.28 2.37
C GLY A 123 -33.05 -10.28 1.81
N THR A 124 -33.32 -9.45 0.81
CA THR A 124 -34.64 -9.28 0.22
C THR A 124 -34.54 -9.28 -1.30
N ASP A 125 -35.23 -10.24 -1.93
CA ASP A 125 -35.54 -10.22 -3.36
C ASP A 125 -37.04 -9.96 -3.52
N ALA A 126 -37.41 -8.71 -3.81
CA ALA A 126 -38.81 -8.33 -3.95
C ALA A 126 -39.44 -8.83 -5.26
N ASN A 127 -38.62 -9.11 -6.27
CA ASN A 127 -39.06 -9.28 -7.65
C ASN A 127 -39.03 -10.76 -8.10
N GLY A 128 -38.28 -11.60 -7.40
CA GLY A 128 -38.19 -13.04 -7.56
C GLY A 128 -37.16 -13.50 -8.58
N ASN A 129 -36.11 -12.70 -8.84
CA ASN A 129 -35.08 -12.96 -9.84
C ASN A 129 -33.74 -13.45 -9.26
N GLY A 130 -33.61 -13.61 -7.94
CA GLY A 130 -32.40 -14.11 -7.29
C GLY A 130 -31.45 -13.01 -6.80
N LEU A 131 -31.27 -11.94 -7.59
CA LEU A 131 -30.50 -10.77 -7.18
C LEU A 131 -31.09 -10.06 -5.94
N ASP A 132 -30.24 -9.74 -4.95
CA ASP A 132 -30.64 -9.01 -3.75
C ASP A 132 -31.02 -7.54 -4.08
N ASP A 133 -32.09 -7.04 -3.46
CA ASP A 133 -32.56 -5.66 -3.63
C ASP A 133 -31.49 -4.60 -3.24
N SER A 134 -30.39 -4.97 -2.55
CA SER A 134 -29.24 -4.08 -2.27
C SER A 134 -28.50 -3.65 -3.53
N PHE A 135 -28.46 -4.50 -4.54
CA PHE A 135 -27.87 -4.20 -5.85
C PHE A 135 -28.87 -3.48 -6.76
N GLU A 136 -30.16 -3.44 -6.39
CA GLU A 136 -31.21 -2.85 -7.21
C GLU A 136 -31.59 -1.41 -6.79
N ASP A 137 -31.30 -0.43 -7.65
CA ASP A 137 -31.73 0.97 -7.44
C ASP A 137 -33.28 1.17 -7.46
N GLU A 138 -34.01 0.40 -8.26
CA GLU A 138 -35.49 0.25 -8.23
C GLU A 138 -35.94 -1.05 -8.94
N ALA A 139 -36.40 -2.07 -8.19
CA ALA A 139 -37.16 -3.26 -8.65
C ALA A 139 -37.11 -3.55 -10.17
N GLY A 140 -35.97 -4.06 -10.65
CA GLY A 140 -35.80 -4.66 -11.97
C GLY A 140 -34.59 -4.17 -12.78
N GLU A 141 -33.51 -4.96 -12.72
CA GLU A 141 -32.48 -5.22 -13.75
C GLU A 141 -31.22 -4.32 -13.80
N PHE A 142 -30.65 -3.88 -12.69
CA PHE A 142 -29.27 -3.42 -12.70
C PHE A 142 -28.56 -4.05 -11.50
N GLY A 143 -27.66 -5.00 -11.75
CA GLY A 143 -26.66 -5.43 -10.77
C GLY A 143 -25.54 -4.39 -10.71
N LEU A 144 -24.38 -4.80 -10.23
CA LEU A 144 -23.16 -4.01 -10.26
C LEU A 144 -22.81 -3.64 -11.70
N ASN A 145 -22.21 -2.46 -11.82
CA ASN A 145 -21.47 -2.08 -13.01
C ASN A 145 -20.00 -2.18 -12.61
N PRO A 146 -19.34 -3.31 -12.91
CA PRO A 146 -17.96 -3.54 -12.51
C PRO A 146 -17.07 -2.36 -12.85
N ILE A 147 -16.16 -2.06 -11.94
CA ILE A 147 -15.11 -1.09 -12.15
C ILE A 147 -14.04 -1.71 -13.06
N ASP A 148 -13.33 -0.83 -13.72
CA ASP A 148 -12.27 -1.07 -14.71
C ASP A 148 -11.35 0.13 -14.46
N THR A 149 -10.47 -0.03 -13.48
CA THR A 149 -9.69 1.05 -12.85
C THR A 149 -8.74 1.67 -13.88
N GLU A 150 -7.95 0.86 -14.58
CA GLU A 150 -7.09 1.29 -15.69
C GLU A 150 -7.84 1.63 -17.00
N GLY A 151 -9.11 1.24 -17.15
CA GLY A 151 -9.93 1.57 -18.31
C GLY A 151 -9.53 0.83 -19.60
N ASP A 152 -8.84 -0.28 -19.47
CA ASP A 152 -8.30 -1.11 -20.55
C ASP A 152 -9.40 -2.03 -21.16
N GLY A 153 -10.45 -2.31 -20.38
CA GLY A 153 -11.58 -3.16 -20.70
C GLY A 153 -11.60 -4.54 -20.04
N ILE A 154 -10.63 -4.85 -19.19
CA ILE A 154 -10.61 -5.91 -18.17
C ILE A 154 -11.15 -5.27 -16.88
N PRO A 155 -12.31 -5.70 -16.38
CA PRO A 155 -12.81 -5.18 -15.10
C PRO A 155 -12.04 -5.75 -13.91
N ASP A 156 -11.89 -4.98 -12.84
CA ASP A 156 -11.09 -5.27 -11.64
C ASP A 156 -11.28 -6.71 -11.11
N TYR A 157 -12.51 -7.24 -11.03
CA TYR A 157 -12.78 -8.64 -10.59
C TYR A 157 -12.25 -9.76 -11.52
N LYS A 158 -11.50 -9.40 -12.56
CA LYS A 158 -10.87 -10.31 -13.52
C LYS A 158 -9.41 -9.93 -13.75
N ASP A 159 -8.92 -9.01 -12.94
CA ASP A 159 -7.68 -8.32 -13.07
C ASP A 159 -6.86 -8.58 -11.82
N ILE A 160 -5.64 -9.09 -11.98
CA ILE A 160 -4.79 -9.42 -10.83
C ILE A 160 -3.89 -8.25 -10.37
N ASP A 161 -3.96 -7.12 -11.08
CA ASP A 161 -3.13 -5.91 -10.97
C ASP A 161 -3.97 -4.70 -11.45
N SER A 162 -4.97 -4.32 -10.64
CA SER A 162 -6.11 -3.47 -11.02
C SER A 162 -5.73 -2.04 -11.44
N ASP A 163 -4.65 -1.47 -10.90
CA ASP A 163 -4.09 -0.17 -11.30
C ASP A 163 -2.89 -0.28 -12.27
N GLY A 164 -2.40 -1.50 -12.51
CA GLY A 164 -1.37 -1.79 -13.51
C GLY A 164 0.04 -1.37 -13.05
N ASP A 165 0.23 -1.12 -11.76
CA ASP A 165 1.49 -0.70 -11.18
C ASP A 165 2.51 -1.87 -11.14
N GLY A 166 2.03 -3.11 -11.31
CA GLY A 166 2.84 -4.33 -11.35
C GLY A 166 3.03 -4.99 -9.99
N ILE A 167 2.64 -4.35 -8.90
CA ILE A 167 2.29 -5.01 -7.64
C ILE A 167 0.96 -5.74 -7.89
N LEU A 168 0.73 -6.85 -7.19
CA LEU A 168 -0.51 -7.59 -7.41
C LEU A 168 -1.52 -7.20 -6.35
N ASP A 169 -2.80 -7.14 -6.68
CA ASP A 169 -3.93 -6.86 -5.79
C ASP A 169 -3.85 -7.63 -4.46
N LEU A 170 -3.44 -8.90 -4.53
CA LEU A 170 -3.20 -9.79 -3.39
C LEU A 170 -2.09 -9.29 -2.43
N THR A 171 -1.06 -8.65 -2.97
CA THR A 171 0.10 -8.13 -2.25
C THR A 171 -0.24 -6.85 -1.49
N GLU A 172 -1.03 -5.97 -2.09
CA GLU A 172 -1.49 -4.71 -1.47
C GLU A 172 -2.66 -4.93 -0.52
N SER A 173 -3.40 -6.02 -0.71
CA SER A 173 -4.46 -6.38 0.21
C SER A 173 -3.96 -7.02 1.51
N SER A 174 -4.70 -6.80 2.60
CA SER A 174 -4.35 -7.41 3.88
C SER A 174 -5.03 -8.77 4.07
N SER A 175 -4.24 -9.77 4.47
CA SER A 175 -4.82 -11.06 4.85
C SER A 175 -5.57 -10.90 6.18
N GLN A 176 -6.88 -11.15 6.21
CA GLN A 176 -7.61 -11.22 7.49
C GLN A 176 -7.08 -12.34 8.39
N SER A 177 -6.51 -13.41 7.79
CA SER A 177 -6.05 -14.61 8.49
C SER A 177 -4.87 -14.35 9.42
N THR A 178 -4.86 -14.99 10.58
CA THR A 178 -3.73 -14.95 11.52
C THR A 178 -2.77 -16.16 11.36
N ASP A 179 -2.73 -16.77 10.16
CA ASP A 179 -1.97 -18.01 9.87
C ASP A 179 -2.39 -19.20 10.76
N PHE A 180 -3.65 -19.25 11.19
CA PHE A 180 -4.14 -20.27 12.12
C PHE A 180 -3.24 -20.39 13.39
N ASP A 181 -3.01 -19.29 14.12
CA ASP A 181 -2.19 -19.32 15.34
C ASP A 181 -2.85 -20.12 16.47
N CYS A 182 -2.49 -21.40 16.55
CA CYS A 182 -2.95 -22.30 17.61
C CYS A 182 -2.60 -21.89 19.05
N ASN A 183 -1.83 -20.82 19.27
CA ASN A 183 -1.54 -20.31 20.60
C ASN A 183 -2.61 -19.34 21.13
N THR A 184 -3.35 -18.67 20.25
CA THR A 184 -4.36 -17.65 20.55
C THR A 184 -5.79 -18.20 20.49
N VAL A 185 -6.04 -19.22 19.66
CA VAL A 185 -7.36 -19.83 19.46
C VAL A 185 -7.99 -20.36 20.76
N PRO A 186 -9.19 -19.89 21.15
CA PRO A 186 -9.92 -20.43 22.29
C PRO A 186 -10.52 -21.80 21.98
N ASN A 187 -10.26 -22.79 22.85
CA ASN A 187 -10.92 -24.09 22.77
C ASN A 187 -12.34 -24.02 23.39
N LEU A 188 -13.37 -23.90 22.55
CA LEU A 188 -14.77 -23.84 23.01
C LEU A 188 -15.35 -25.26 23.16
N ARG A 189 -15.82 -25.59 24.36
CA ARG A 189 -16.32 -26.93 24.68
C ARG A 189 -17.81 -26.97 24.98
N PHE A 190 -18.55 -27.78 24.25
CA PHE A 190 -20.01 -27.91 24.38
C PHE A 190 -20.44 -29.04 25.34
N ASP A 191 -19.56 -29.49 26.25
CA ASP A 191 -19.83 -30.63 27.15
C ASP A 191 -21.08 -30.47 28.03
N ASN A 192 -21.41 -29.22 28.39
CA ASN A 192 -22.48 -28.92 29.31
C ASN A 192 -23.83 -28.85 28.57
N PRO A 193 -24.87 -29.51 29.08
CA PRO A 193 -26.16 -29.53 28.40
C PRO A 193 -26.76 -28.11 28.32
N PRO A 194 -27.39 -27.77 27.18
CA PRO A 194 -27.96 -26.45 26.97
C PRO A 194 -29.15 -26.17 27.89
N VAL A 195 -29.35 -24.89 28.21
CA VAL A 195 -30.50 -24.39 28.96
C VAL A 195 -31.29 -23.43 28.08
N LEU A 196 -32.57 -23.73 27.83
CA LEU A 196 -33.47 -22.82 27.12
C LEU A 196 -33.63 -21.50 27.90
N GLU A 197 -33.14 -20.41 27.32
CA GLU A 197 -33.24 -19.06 27.87
C GLU A 197 -34.55 -18.38 27.47
N SER A 198 -34.94 -18.52 26.20
CA SER A 198 -36.13 -17.88 25.63
C SER A 198 -36.66 -18.63 24.41
N GLY A 199 -37.87 -18.27 23.96
CA GLY A 199 -38.54 -18.92 22.83
C GLY A 199 -39.26 -20.22 23.21
N SER A 200 -39.56 -21.03 22.18
CA SER A 200 -40.20 -22.35 22.33
C SER A 200 -39.20 -23.42 21.95
N GLU A 201 -39.11 -24.49 22.75
CA GLU A 201 -38.13 -25.56 22.54
C GLU A 201 -38.17 -26.11 21.10
N PHE A 202 -37.02 -26.08 20.41
CA PHE A 202 -36.79 -26.55 19.03
C PHE A 202 -37.56 -25.83 17.92
N GLU A 203 -38.05 -24.62 18.19
CA GLU A 203 -38.72 -23.78 17.20
C GLU A 203 -37.85 -22.56 16.87
N GLU A 204 -38.07 -21.98 15.69
CA GLU A 204 -37.45 -20.73 15.25
C GLU A 204 -37.59 -19.61 16.31
N GLY A 205 -36.51 -18.87 16.54
CA GLY A 205 -36.37 -17.85 17.58
C GLY A 205 -36.11 -18.38 19.00
N ALA A 206 -35.87 -19.68 19.18
CA ALA A 206 -35.46 -20.23 20.47
C ALA A 206 -33.98 -19.97 20.75
N VAL A 207 -33.67 -19.54 21.97
CA VAL A 207 -32.30 -19.24 22.41
C VAL A 207 -31.90 -20.17 23.55
N TYR A 208 -30.78 -20.84 23.40
CA TYR A 208 -30.21 -21.78 24.37
C TYR A 208 -28.85 -21.30 24.85
N ARG A 209 -28.63 -21.32 26.16
CA ARG A 209 -27.31 -21.08 26.74
C ARG A 209 -26.56 -22.39 26.93
N PHE A 210 -25.36 -22.46 26.39
CA PHE A 210 -24.34 -23.45 26.69
C PHE A 210 -23.38 -22.88 27.74
N PRO A 211 -23.47 -23.31 29.00
CA PRO A 211 -22.70 -22.70 30.07
C PRO A 211 -21.27 -23.26 30.14
N ASN A 212 -20.29 -22.39 30.44
CA ASN A 212 -18.87 -22.74 30.54
C ASN A 212 -18.31 -23.39 29.27
N VAL A 213 -18.51 -22.76 28.11
CA VAL A 213 -17.78 -23.17 26.90
C VAL A 213 -16.28 -22.93 27.05
N THR A 214 -15.91 -21.94 27.88
CA THR A 214 -14.59 -21.85 28.52
C THR A 214 -14.76 -21.54 30.03
N ASP A 215 -13.66 -21.31 30.74
CA ASP A 215 -13.72 -20.86 32.14
C ASP A 215 -14.40 -19.49 32.30
N GLN A 216 -14.34 -18.66 31.25
CA GLN A 216 -14.80 -17.25 31.25
C GLN A 216 -16.01 -16.99 30.35
N LEU A 217 -16.33 -17.90 29.43
CA LEU A 217 -17.35 -17.69 28.39
C LEU A 217 -18.50 -18.70 28.51
N ASP A 218 -19.70 -18.25 28.14
CA ASP A 218 -20.82 -19.07 27.72
C ASP A 218 -21.06 -18.85 26.21
N ALA A 219 -21.80 -19.75 25.56
CA ALA A 219 -22.32 -19.52 24.22
C ALA A 219 -23.85 -19.46 24.23
N LEU A 220 -24.43 -18.59 23.41
CA LEU A 220 -25.86 -18.56 23.11
C LEU A 220 -26.07 -19.14 21.71
N VAL A 221 -26.82 -20.23 21.60
CA VAL A 221 -27.25 -20.81 20.33
C VAL A 221 -28.69 -20.38 20.07
N THR A 222 -28.92 -19.66 18.98
CA THR A 222 -30.24 -19.25 18.51
C THR A 222 -30.61 -20.06 17.28
N ILE A 223 -31.84 -20.55 17.21
CA ILE A 223 -32.40 -21.11 15.98
C ILE A 223 -32.93 -19.93 15.17
N ASP A 224 -32.17 -19.48 14.17
CA ASP A 224 -32.50 -18.28 13.40
C ASP A 224 -33.55 -18.59 12.34
N GLU A 225 -33.32 -19.64 11.55
CA GLU A 225 -34.26 -20.09 10.52
C GLU A 225 -34.37 -21.62 10.50
N ASN A 226 -35.56 -22.14 10.12
CA ASN A 226 -35.77 -23.57 9.95
C ASN A 226 -36.67 -23.86 8.75
N MET A 227 -36.06 -24.40 7.70
CA MET A 227 -36.71 -24.80 6.46
C MET A 227 -36.81 -26.33 6.38
N ASN A 228 -37.97 -26.86 6.78
CA ASN A 228 -38.28 -28.31 6.77
C ASN A 228 -37.30 -29.21 7.57
N GLY A 229 -36.58 -28.64 8.53
CA GLY A 229 -35.82 -29.35 9.55
C GLY A 229 -36.65 -29.71 10.79
N VAL A 230 -36.32 -30.82 11.42
CA VAL A 230 -36.86 -31.21 12.73
C VAL A 230 -35.70 -31.54 13.65
N ILE A 231 -35.41 -30.62 14.57
CA ILE A 231 -34.38 -30.79 15.60
C ILE A 231 -34.91 -31.76 16.67
N LEU A 232 -34.21 -32.88 16.86
CA LEU A 232 -34.52 -33.88 17.89
C LEU A 232 -33.75 -33.62 19.18
N THR A 233 -32.50 -33.21 19.03
CA THR A 233 -31.53 -32.91 20.09
C THR A 233 -30.67 -31.75 19.60
N LEU A 234 -30.47 -30.70 20.41
CA LEU A 234 -29.62 -29.56 20.01
C LEU A 234 -28.12 -29.88 20.08
N ASP A 235 -27.73 -30.80 20.95
CA ASP A 235 -26.36 -31.24 21.13
C ASP A 235 -26.30 -32.65 21.76
N GLU A 236 -25.70 -33.63 21.06
CA GLU A 236 -25.61 -35.03 21.49
C GLU A 236 -24.24 -35.37 22.10
N ASN A 237 -24.21 -35.42 23.45
CA ASN A 237 -22.98 -35.56 24.25
C ASN A 237 -22.64 -37.02 24.62
N GLY A 238 -23.20 -38.01 23.91
CA GLY A 238 -22.93 -39.43 24.17
C GLY A 238 -21.51 -39.89 23.81
N VAL A 239 -20.89 -39.27 22.83
CA VAL A 239 -19.52 -39.50 22.31
C VAL A 239 -18.90 -38.13 22.06
N ASP A 240 -17.60 -37.93 22.28
CA ASP A 240 -16.85 -36.66 22.09
C ASP A 240 -17.60 -35.39 22.54
N PRO A 241 -18.10 -35.36 23.79
CA PRO A 241 -19.04 -34.35 24.29
C PRO A 241 -18.56 -32.89 24.17
N GLU A 242 -17.29 -32.66 23.88
CA GLU A 242 -16.72 -31.35 23.62
C GLU A 242 -17.23 -30.69 22.32
N PHE A 243 -17.63 -31.48 21.32
CA PHE A 243 -18.06 -30.99 20.00
C PHE A 243 -19.55 -30.62 19.99
N PHE A 244 -19.91 -29.60 19.21
CA PHE A 244 -21.31 -29.21 19.01
C PHE A 244 -21.95 -30.06 17.91
N LYS A 245 -23.00 -30.81 18.28
CA LYS A 245 -23.51 -31.92 17.47
C LYS A 245 -25.03 -32.01 17.49
N PRO A 246 -25.73 -31.16 16.72
CA PRO A 246 -27.18 -31.19 16.65
C PRO A 246 -27.67 -32.45 15.93
N GLU A 247 -28.77 -33.03 16.40
CA GLU A 247 -29.50 -34.08 15.71
C GLU A 247 -30.72 -33.50 15.00
N ILE A 248 -30.65 -33.37 13.67
CA ILE A 248 -31.70 -32.82 12.82
C ILE A 248 -32.12 -33.86 11.76
N THR A 249 -33.43 -34.03 11.56
CA THR A 249 -33.96 -34.73 10.37
C THR A 249 -34.53 -33.72 9.40
N PHE A 250 -34.22 -33.88 8.12
CA PHE A 250 -34.70 -32.99 7.07
C PHE A 250 -35.74 -33.66 6.20
N THR A 251 -36.73 -32.90 5.75
CA THR A 251 -37.73 -33.34 4.78
C THR A 251 -37.58 -32.57 3.47
N ILE A 252 -37.14 -33.28 2.45
CA ILE A 252 -37.04 -32.82 1.07
C ILE A 252 -38.39 -33.03 0.38
N SER A 253 -38.87 -31.99 -0.32
CA SER A 253 -40.05 -32.05 -1.18
C SER A 253 -39.75 -31.43 -2.56
N PRO A 254 -40.62 -31.61 -3.56
CA PRO A 254 -40.47 -30.95 -4.85
C PRO A 254 -40.44 -29.41 -4.78
N GLU A 255 -40.97 -28.84 -3.71
CA GLU A 255 -41.03 -27.41 -3.44
C GLU A 255 -39.89 -26.90 -2.54
N VAL A 256 -39.20 -27.79 -1.80
CA VAL A 256 -38.07 -27.44 -0.91
C VAL A 256 -37.03 -28.54 -1.04
N ARG A 257 -36.00 -28.29 -1.87
CA ARG A 257 -34.99 -29.29 -2.21
C ARG A 257 -33.72 -29.23 -1.38
N ARG A 258 -33.41 -28.06 -0.82
CA ARG A 258 -32.31 -27.81 0.11
C ARG A 258 -32.85 -27.47 1.51
N PRO A 259 -33.59 -28.34 2.20
CA PRO A 259 -34.02 -28.03 3.57
C PRO A 259 -32.82 -27.81 4.50
N TYR A 260 -32.94 -26.83 5.39
CA TYR A 260 -31.87 -26.41 6.29
C TYR A 260 -32.38 -25.93 7.65
N VAL A 261 -31.44 -25.79 8.58
CA VAL A 261 -31.61 -25.06 9.84
C VAL A 261 -30.39 -24.17 10.03
N ASP A 262 -30.65 -22.88 10.27
CA ASP A 262 -29.63 -21.91 10.61
C ASP A 262 -29.53 -21.76 12.11
N LEU A 263 -28.31 -21.89 12.60
CA LEU A 263 -27.99 -21.76 14.01
C LEU A 263 -26.98 -20.62 14.17
N ARG A 264 -27.35 -19.60 14.93
CA ARG A 264 -26.43 -18.54 15.33
C ARG A 264 -25.77 -18.89 16.65
N ILE A 265 -24.45 -18.95 16.68
CA ILE A 265 -23.68 -18.98 17.93
C ILE A 265 -23.21 -17.57 18.25
N SER A 266 -23.54 -17.07 19.43
CA SER A 266 -22.99 -15.82 19.98
C SER A 266 -22.19 -16.10 21.25
N ILE A 267 -20.97 -15.58 21.31
CA ILE A 267 -20.06 -15.75 22.43
C ILE A 267 -20.32 -14.65 23.47
N VAL A 268 -20.50 -15.03 24.73
CA VAL A 268 -20.87 -14.07 25.79
C VAL A 268 -20.10 -14.30 27.08
N GLU A 269 -19.94 -13.21 27.85
CA GLU A 269 -19.35 -13.30 29.19
C GLU A 269 -20.20 -14.23 30.07
N LYS A 270 -19.54 -15.16 30.76
CA LYS A 270 -20.17 -16.20 31.58
C LYS A 270 -21.30 -15.67 32.47
N GLY A 271 -22.48 -16.26 32.31
CA GLY A 271 -23.67 -15.95 33.08
C GLY A 271 -24.35 -14.61 32.71
N THR A 272 -23.92 -13.97 31.62
CA THR A 272 -24.49 -12.73 31.08
C THR A 272 -24.91 -12.91 29.61
N ASN A 273 -25.44 -11.85 29.00
CA ASN A 273 -25.70 -11.77 27.55
C ASN A 273 -24.84 -10.67 26.92
N ASN A 274 -23.77 -10.25 27.60
CA ASN A 274 -22.84 -9.29 27.06
C ASN A 274 -21.96 -10.03 26.05
N PRO A 275 -21.95 -9.62 24.76
CA PRO A 275 -21.10 -10.25 23.76
C PRO A 275 -19.62 -10.12 24.14
N VAL A 276 -18.84 -11.11 23.76
CA VAL A 276 -17.38 -11.09 23.84
C VAL A 276 -16.88 -11.38 22.44
N GLU A 277 -16.10 -10.44 21.93
CA GLU A 277 -15.35 -10.56 20.69
C GLU A 277 -14.12 -11.42 20.94
N LEU A 278 -13.90 -12.38 20.04
CA LEU A 278 -12.72 -13.21 19.99
C LEU A 278 -11.84 -12.67 18.89
N GLU A 279 -10.56 -12.47 19.19
CA GLU A 279 -9.54 -12.10 18.18
C GLU A 279 -9.52 -13.15 17.06
N GLU A 280 -9.67 -14.44 17.39
CA GLU A 280 -9.64 -15.54 16.44
C GLU A 280 -10.56 -16.69 16.89
N LEU A 281 -11.22 -17.36 15.94
CA LEU A 281 -12.02 -18.57 16.16
C LEU A 281 -11.93 -19.53 14.98
N ILE A 282 -11.46 -20.76 15.23
CA ILE A 282 -11.50 -21.85 14.25
C ILE A 282 -12.70 -22.76 14.51
N ALA A 283 -13.50 -23.01 13.47
CA ALA A 283 -14.59 -24.00 13.48
C ALA A 283 -14.30 -25.15 12.51
N ASN A 284 -14.07 -26.35 13.04
CA ASN A 284 -13.84 -27.56 12.25
C ASN A 284 -15.15 -28.30 12.06
N PHE A 285 -15.64 -28.30 10.84
CA PHE A 285 -16.78 -29.11 10.46
C PHE A 285 -16.28 -30.50 10.07
N ILE A 286 -16.89 -31.49 10.71
CA ILE A 286 -16.51 -32.88 10.57
C ILE A 286 -17.66 -33.67 9.97
N ASP A 287 -17.30 -34.62 9.12
CA ASP A 287 -18.23 -35.57 8.50
C ASP A 287 -19.25 -34.84 7.59
N ILE A 288 -18.78 -33.96 6.71
CA ILE A 288 -19.62 -33.34 5.67
C ILE A 288 -19.69 -34.30 4.49
N ASP A 289 -20.61 -35.25 4.54
CA ASP A 289 -20.64 -36.33 3.57
C ASP A 289 -22.01 -36.49 2.89
N GLY A 290 -22.33 -37.68 2.40
CA GLY A 290 -23.65 -37.93 1.87
C GLY A 290 -23.87 -39.39 1.58
N ASN A 291 -24.79 -39.68 0.67
CA ASN A 291 -25.03 -41.04 0.21
C ASN A 291 -25.61 -41.04 -1.20
N ALA A 292 -26.00 -42.22 -1.69
CA ALA A 292 -26.60 -42.38 -3.00
C ALA A 292 -27.92 -41.61 -3.24
N THR A 293 -28.49 -40.96 -2.22
CA THR A 293 -29.79 -40.31 -2.24
C THR A 293 -29.72 -38.80 -2.01
N TYR A 294 -28.88 -38.32 -1.09
CA TYR A 294 -28.72 -36.91 -0.75
C TYR A 294 -27.28 -36.63 -0.34
N GLN A 295 -26.86 -35.38 -0.44
CA GLN A 295 -25.60 -34.85 0.08
C GLN A 295 -25.91 -33.92 1.24
N GLU A 296 -25.02 -33.90 2.21
CA GLU A 296 -25.04 -32.92 3.29
C GLU A 296 -24.41 -31.64 2.79
N TYR A 297 -24.78 -30.52 3.39
CA TYR A 297 -24.08 -29.29 3.14
C TYR A 297 -24.08 -28.40 4.39
N ASN A 298 -23.07 -27.55 4.48
CA ASN A 298 -22.98 -26.51 5.49
C ASN A 298 -22.79 -25.17 4.78
N ARG A 299 -23.11 -24.07 5.46
CA ARG A 299 -22.82 -22.71 4.97
C ARG A 299 -22.33 -21.84 6.12
N PHE A 300 -21.44 -20.90 5.83
CA PHE A 300 -20.93 -19.89 6.75
C PHE A 300 -21.15 -18.52 6.16
N ASP A 301 -21.57 -17.56 6.97
CA ASP A 301 -21.47 -16.16 6.58
C ASP A 301 -20.04 -15.72 6.96
N THR A 302 -19.23 -15.26 5.99
CA THR A 302 -17.96 -14.51 6.18
C THR A 302 -16.83 -15.20 6.98
N PRO A 303 -16.22 -16.30 6.49
CA PRO A 303 -14.95 -16.79 7.04
C PRO A 303 -13.76 -15.95 6.51
N SER A 304 -12.71 -15.77 7.33
CA SER A 304 -11.46 -15.11 6.92
C SER A 304 -10.53 -16.04 6.15
N SER A 305 -10.69 -17.35 6.32
CA SER A 305 -9.98 -18.39 5.57
C SER A 305 -10.69 -19.73 5.71
N TYR A 306 -10.37 -20.68 4.84
CA TYR A 306 -10.76 -22.08 5.01
C TYR A 306 -9.63 -23.06 4.68
N THR A 307 -9.66 -24.23 5.32
CA THR A 307 -8.67 -25.30 5.13
C THR A 307 -9.34 -26.64 4.82
N VAL A 308 -8.82 -27.35 3.82
CA VAL A 308 -9.21 -28.71 3.43
C VAL A 308 -8.03 -29.66 3.26
N ASP A 309 -8.29 -30.96 3.19
CA ASP A 309 -7.28 -31.97 2.83
C ASP A 309 -7.09 -32.03 1.31
N ASP A 310 -5.86 -32.14 0.79
CA ASP A 310 -5.64 -32.50 -0.62
C ASP A 310 -5.24 -33.99 -0.76
N PRO A 311 -6.06 -34.83 -1.44
CA PRO A 311 -7.35 -34.52 -2.09
C PRO A 311 -8.52 -34.54 -1.10
N ASN A 312 -9.59 -33.77 -1.39
CA ASN A 312 -10.85 -33.78 -0.64
C ASN A 312 -12.01 -34.42 -1.44
N GLU A 313 -13.13 -34.66 -0.76
CA GLU A 313 -14.40 -35.19 -1.29
C GLU A 313 -15.57 -34.19 -1.14
N ILE A 314 -15.28 -32.97 -0.69
CA ILE A 314 -16.25 -31.89 -0.54
C ILE A 314 -16.12 -30.92 -1.72
N GLN A 315 -17.17 -30.17 -1.98
CA GLN A 315 -17.15 -29.07 -2.94
C GLN A 315 -17.42 -27.81 -2.16
N ILE A 316 -16.44 -26.92 -2.15
CA ILE A 316 -16.53 -25.62 -1.52
C ILE A 316 -16.90 -24.62 -2.60
N ARG A 317 -17.75 -23.68 -2.25
CA ARG A 317 -18.19 -22.57 -3.08
C ARG A 317 -18.34 -21.38 -2.15
N ASN A 318 -17.77 -20.24 -2.46
CA ASN A 318 -18.23 -19.02 -1.82
C ASN A 318 -19.62 -18.69 -2.46
N THR A 319 -20.57 -18.18 -1.69
CA THR A 319 -21.87 -17.72 -2.26
C THR A 319 -22.15 -16.34 -1.69
N GLY A 320 -22.97 -15.49 -2.32
CA GLY A 320 -23.25 -14.11 -1.84
C GLY A 320 -23.68 -13.96 -0.37
N GLY A 321 -23.97 -15.05 0.36
CA GLY A 321 -24.08 -15.04 1.83
C GLY A 321 -23.13 -16.00 2.54
N GLY A 322 -21.92 -16.11 2.01
CA GLY A 322 -20.73 -16.83 2.44
C GLY A 322 -20.63 -18.32 2.06
N LEU A 323 -19.48 -18.90 2.45
CA LEU A 323 -18.98 -20.21 2.04
C LEU A 323 -20.00 -21.36 2.20
N LEU A 324 -20.45 -21.94 1.09
CA LEU A 324 -21.27 -23.14 0.95
C LEU A 324 -20.40 -24.40 0.69
N ILE A 325 -20.51 -25.39 1.58
CA ILE A 325 -19.74 -26.63 1.51
C ILE A 325 -20.67 -27.80 1.28
N ASN A 326 -20.61 -28.39 0.09
CA ASN A 326 -21.36 -29.58 -0.28
C ASN A 326 -20.54 -30.86 -0.05
N GLY A 327 -21.11 -31.80 0.69
CA GLY A 327 -20.52 -33.11 0.95
C GLY A 327 -20.52 -34.02 -0.28
N GLY A 328 -19.65 -35.03 -0.25
CA GLY A 328 -19.59 -36.06 -1.29
C GLY A 328 -20.79 -37.02 -1.30
N MET A 329 -20.81 -37.96 -2.24
CA MET A 329 -21.89 -38.97 -2.38
C MET A 329 -21.63 -40.29 -1.62
N ILE A 330 -20.59 -40.32 -0.78
CA ILE A 330 -20.12 -41.49 -0.04
C ILE A 330 -20.46 -41.28 1.44
N GLU A 331 -21.07 -42.31 2.04
CA GLU A 331 -21.45 -42.29 3.46
C GLU A 331 -20.31 -42.89 4.30
N TYR A 332 -19.82 -42.08 5.22
CA TYR A 332 -18.91 -42.38 6.31
C TYR A 332 -19.73 -42.48 7.60
N ASP A 333 -19.80 -43.69 8.15
CA ASP A 333 -20.59 -43.91 9.36
C ASP A 333 -19.92 -43.20 10.56
N GLU A 334 -20.75 -42.46 11.32
CA GLU A 334 -20.39 -41.82 12.60
C GLU A 334 -19.48 -40.58 12.48
N ILE A 335 -19.83 -39.52 13.22
CA ILE A 335 -19.15 -38.22 13.14
C ILE A 335 -17.87 -38.25 13.97
N PHE A 336 -16.82 -38.75 13.32
CA PHE A 336 -15.46 -38.79 13.83
C PHE A 336 -14.51 -38.17 12.85
N ASN A 337 -13.49 -37.52 13.41
CA ASN A 337 -12.31 -37.08 12.72
C ASN A 337 -11.40 -38.28 12.29
N THR A 338 -11.92 -39.17 11.44
CA THR A 338 -11.18 -40.31 10.89
C THR A 338 -11.12 -40.30 9.37
N HIS A 339 -11.86 -39.39 8.73
CA HIS A 339 -11.90 -39.16 7.30
C HIS A 339 -11.68 -37.66 7.05
N PRO A 340 -10.41 -37.19 6.99
CA PRO A 340 -10.08 -35.78 6.80
C PRO A 340 -10.61 -35.21 5.47
N THR A 341 -10.80 -36.07 4.46
CA THR A 341 -11.26 -35.69 3.12
C THR A 341 -12.70 -35.18 3.07
N VAL A 342 -13.47 -35.35 4.15
CA VAL A 342 -14.84 -34.82 4.30
C VAL A 342 -14.96 -33.80 5.43
N ASN A 343 -13.83 -33.21 5.84
CA ASN A 343 -13.77 -32.15 6.83
C ASN A 343 -13.36 -30.83 6.19
N ILE A 344 -13.75 -29.73 6.80
CA ILE A 344 -13.27 -28.38 6.50
C ILE A 344 -13.05 -27.66 7.83
N ALA A 345 -12.04 -26.81 7.89
CA ALA A 345 -11.92 -25.83 8.93
C ALA A 345 -12.13 -24.44 8.34
N VAL A 346 -12.83 -23.60 9.06
CA VAL A 346 -13.00 -22.19 8.73
C VAL A 346 -12.45 -21.34 9.87
N GLU A 347 -11.72 -20.29 9.53
CA GLU A 347 -11.23 -19.27 10.46
C GLU A 347 -12.18 -18.07 10.44
N PHE A 348 -12.38 -17.48 11.60
CA PHE A 348 -13.06 -16.21 11.76
C PHE A 348 -12.21 -15.31 12.64
N VAL A 349 -12.07 -14.05 12.26
CA VAL A 349 -11.26 -13.06 12.96
C VAL A 349 -12.20 -11.98 13.54
N ASN A 350 -11.85 -11.40 14.70
CA ASN A 350 -12.64 -10.35 15.37
C ASN A 350 -14.14 -10.66 15.51
N ILE A 351 -14.47 -11.90 15.87
CA ILE A 351 -15.87 -12.38 15.83
C ILE A 351 -16.49 -12.51 17.21
N SER A 352 -17.74 -12.05 17.35
CA SER A 352 -18.55 -12.25 18.56
C SER A 352 -19.80 -13.11 18.33
N SER A 353 -20.20 -13.27 17.06
CA SER A 353 -21.33 -14.09 16.65
C SER A 353 -21.20 -14.49 15.19
N PHE A 354 -21.59 -15.73 14.87
CA PHE A 354 -21.63 -16.24 13.50
C PHE A 354 -22.88 -17.10 13.30
N VAL A 355 -23.34 -17.18 12.06
CA VAL A 355 -24.39 -18.10 11.63
C VAL A 355 -23.73 -19.25 10.89
N PHE A 356 -24.24 -20.46 11.12
CA PHE A 356 -23.92 -21.59 10.27
C PHE A 356 -25.18 -22.37 9.96
N ARG A 357 -25.20 -22.89 8.73
CA ARG A 357 -26.29 -23.68 8.19
C ARG A 357 -25.95 -25.16 8.26
N PHE A 358 -26.91 -25.97 8.69
CA PHE A 358 -26.90 -27.41 8.43
C PHE A 358 -28.02 -27.74 7.46
N GLY A 359 -27.70 -28.48 6.39
CA GLY A 359 -28.71 -28.87 5.42
C GLY A 359 -28.40 -30.16 4.69
N VAL A 360 -29.37 -30.57 3.86
CA VAL A 360 -29.16 -31.62 2.85
C VAL A 360 -29.77 -31.19 1.54
N HIS A 361 -29.18 -31.66 0.44
CA HIS A 361 -29.73 -31.44 -0.89
C HIS A 361 -29.79 -32.74 -1.70
N THR A 362 -30.60 -32.72 -2.76
CA THR A 362 -30.67 -33.81 -3.74
C THR A 362 -31.19 -33.30 -5.08
N ASP A 363 -30.52 -33.71 -6.16
CA ASP A 363 -30.93 -33.35 -7.53
C ASP A 363 -32.09 -34.21 -8.03
N LYS A 364 -32.49 -35.22 -7.25
CA LYS A 364 -33.58 -36.12 -7.61
C LYS A 364 -34.88 -35.54 -7.11
N ASN A 365 -35.87 -35.43 -8.00
CA ASN A 365 -37.27 -35.21 -7.63
C ASN A 365 -37.74 -36.26 -6.60
N ALA A 366 -37.64 -35.92 -5.32
CA ALA A 366 -37.84 -36.80 -4.21
C ALA A 366 -38.80 -36.18 -3.19
N ASN A 367 -39.63 -37.02 -2.60
CA ASN A 367 -40.24 -36.72 -1.31
C ASN A 367 -39.54 -37.66 -0.32
N LEU A 368 -38.57 -37.12 0.41
CA LEU A 368 -37.68 -37.89 1.28
C LEU A 368 -37.61 -37.22 2.63
N THR A 369 -37.64 -38.02 3.69
CA THR A 369 -37.18 -37.59 5.01
C THR A 369 -35.93 -38.38 5.33
N THR A 370 -34.88 -37.72 5.81
CA THR A 370 -33.61 -38.37 6.15
C THR A 370 -33.86 -39.46 7.19
N SER A 371 -33.23 -40.62 7.01
CA SER A 371 -33.47 -41.79 7.88
C SER A 371 -32.60 -41.79 9.13
N VAL A 372 -31.54 -40.98 9.14
CA VAL A 372 -30.61 -40.77 10.24
C VAL A 372 -30.73 -39.30 10.65
N PRO A 373 -30.89 -39.00 11.95
CA PRO A 373 -31.14 -37.66 12.43
C PRO A 373 -29.87 -36.83 12.65
N ARG A 374 -28.77 -37.09 11.96
CA ARG A 374 -27.53 -36.36 12.17
C ARG A 374 -26.61 -36.58 10.98
N GLN A 375 -25.90 -35.52 10.59
CA GLN A 375 -25.23 -35.40 9.31
C GLN A 375 -23.77 -34.96 9.52
N SER A 376 -23.54 -33.76 10.04
CA SER A 376 -22.21 -33.28 10.42
C SER A 376 -22.10 -32.81 11.89
N GLY A 377 -20.93 -32.33 12.32
CA GLY A 377 -20.71 -31.73 13.64
C GLY A 377 -19.56 -30.71 13.64
N ILE A 378 -19.41 -29.97 14.74
CA ILE A 378 -18.43 -28.86 14.84
C ILE A 378 -17.48 -29.03 16.03
N GLN A 379 -16.19 -28.89 15.77
CA GLN A 379 -15.13 -28.82 16.79
C GLN A 379 -14.50 -27.43 16.76
N PHE A 380 -14.58 -26.70 17.87
CA PHE A 380 -13.99 -25.36 18.03
C PHE A 380 -12.62 -25.43 18.71
N SER A 381 -11.59 -25.75 17.93
CA SER A 381 -10.21 -25.85 18.37
C SER A 381 -9.27 -25.82 17.17
N CYS A 382 -7.97 -25.79 17.40
CA CYS A 382 -7.01 -25.88 16.31
C CYS A 382 -7.06 -27.16 15.46
N LEU A 383 -6.50 -27.06 14.25
CA LEU A 383 -6.42 -28.09 13.21
C LEU A 383 -5.64 -29.33 13.69
N ASP A 384 -6.35 -30.36 14.16
CA ASP A 384 -5.77 -31.67 14.46
C ASP A 384 -6.37 -32.81 13.61
N ASN A 385 -7.13 -32.43 12.59
CA ASN A 385 -8.01 -33.27 11.79
C ASN A 385 -7.63 -33.44 10.32
N PHE A 386 -6.52 -32.84 9.85
CA PHE A 386 -6.06 -32.93 8.46
C PHE A 386 -4.78 -33.77 8.31
N THR A 387 -4.56 -34.33 7.11
CA THR A 387 -3.35 -35.10 6.76
C THR A 387 -2.41 -34.32 5.85
N ASN A 388 -2.97 -33.56 4.92
CA ASN A 388 -2.31 -32.70 3.95
C ASN A 388 -3.16 -31.43 3.76
N PRO A 389 -3.19 -30.53 4.76
CA PRO A 389 -4.01 -29.32 4.72
C PRO A 389 -3.56 -28.38 3.59
N VAL A 390 -4.52 -27.78 2.91
CA VAL A 390 -4.39 -26.67 1.96
C VAL A 390 -5.36 -25.59 2.44
N THR A 391 -4.87 -24.36 2.58
CA THR A 391 -5.62 -23.21 3.08
C THR A 391 -5.80 -22.20 1.95
N THR A 392 -7.00 -21.62 1.88
CA THR A 392 -7.35 -20.46 1.07
C THR A 392 -7.72 -19.32 2.03
N ASN A 393 -7.14 -18.14 1.84
CA ASN A 393 -7.41 -16.93 2.62
C ASN A 393 -8.30 -15.99 1.80
N PHE A 394 -9.12 -15.20 2.47
CA PHE A 394 -9.81 -14.07 1.86
C PHE A 394 -9.19 -12.79 2.40
N ASN A 395 -8.94 -11.83 1.52
CA ASN A 395 -8.32 -10.55 1.88
C ASN A 395 -9.37 -9.44 2.03
N GLU A 396 -8.92 -8.29 2.54
CA GLU A 396 -9.69 -7.05 2.56
C GLU A 396 -8.84 -5.93 1.99
N ASP A 397 -9.51 -4.98 1.34
CA ASP A 397 -8.98 -3.68 0.95
C ASP A 397 -8.15 -3.06 2.09
N VAL A 398 -6.96 -2.57 1.74
CA VAL A 398 -6.18 -1.60 2.51
C VAL A 398 -6.34 -0.24 1.80
N ASP A 399 -6.25 0.83 2.57
CA ASP A 399 -6.37 2.24 2.15
C ASP A 399 -5.36 2.95 3.08
N SER A 400 -4.10 2.96 2.63
CA SER A 400 -2.93 3.24 3.46
C SER A 400 -2.81 4.72 3.85
N ASP A 401 -3.07 5.61 2.90
CA ASP A 401 -3.06 7.07 3.07
C ASP A 401 -4.40 7.67 3.58
N GLY A 402 -5.51 6.94 3.45
CA GLY A 402 -6.84 7.37 3.85
C GLY A 402 -7.57 8.28 2.85
N ASP A 403 -7.20 8.27 1.56
CA ASP A 403 -7.80 9.11 0.51
C ASP A 403 -9.19 8.59 0.07
N GLY A 404 -9.44 7.28 0.26
CA GLY A 404 -10.67 6.57 -0.05
C GLY A 404 -10.62 5.67 -1.29
N LEU A 405 -9.49 5.55 -1.96
CA LEU A 405 -9.11 4.47 -2.85
C LEU A 405 -8.40 3.37 -2.03
N PRO A 406 -8.58 2.10 -2.40
CA PRO A 406 -7.76 1.05 -1.84
C PRO A 406 -6.44 0.93 -2.58
N ASP A 407 -5.35 0.56 -1.88
CA ASP A 407 -3.98 0.45 -2.39
C ASP A 407 -3.92 -0.19 -3.81
N ARG A 408 -4.55 -1.36 -4.04
CA ARG A 408 -4.61 -2.03 -5.38
C ARG A 408 -5.25 -1.23 -6.54
N ARG A 409 -5.77 -0.04 -6.27
CA ARG A 409 -6.48 0.83 -7.22
C ARG A 409 -5.93 2.26 -7.13
N ASP A 410 -4.77 2.41 -6.52
CA ASP A 410 -4.17 3.67 -6.13
C ASP A 410 -2.70 3.61 -6.55
N ILE A 411 -2.32 4.44 -7.52
CA ILE A 411 -0.95 4.41 -8.05
C ILE A 411 0.07 5.10 -7.13
N ASP A 412 -0.35 5.71 -6.01
CA ASP A 412 0.48 6.42 -5.02
C ASP A 412 -0.09 6.17 -3.60
N SER A 413 0.11 4.96 -3.10
CA SER A 413 -0.59 4.40 -1.93
C SER A 413 -0.28 5.10 -0.59
N ASP A 414 0.81 5.86 -0.49
CA ASP A 414 1.15 6.68 0.68
C ASP A 414 1.11 8.20 0.43
N ASN A 415 0.83 8.59 -0.82
CA ASN A 415 0.46 9.95 -1.24
C ASN A 415 1.62 10.95 -1.13
N ASP A 416 2.82 10.46 -1.41
CA ASP A 416 4.07 11.20 -1.34
C ASP A 416 4.46 11.84 -2.71
N GLY A 417 3.75 11.47 -3.77
CA GLY A 417 3.93 11.98 -5.13
C GLY A 417 4.88 11.17 -6.01
N ILE A 418 5.36 10.01 -5.56
CA ILE A 418 6.13 9.04 -6.33
C ILE A 418 5.23 7.81 -6.59
N PRO A 419 5.01 7.38 -7.84
CA PRO A 419 4.13 6.24 -8.08
C PRO A 419 4.66 4.90 -7.57
N ASP A 420 3.77 4.04 -7.08
CA ASP A 420 4.05 2.74 -6.46
C ASP A 420 4.93 1.83 -7.36
N ASN A 421 4.68 1.84 -8.67
CA ASN A 421 5.48 1.12 -9.67
C ASN A 421 6.97 1.49 -9.62
N VAL A 422 7.24 2.78 -9.42
CA VAL A 422 8.59 3.37 -9.36
C VAL A 422 9.28 2.95 -8.06
N GLU A 423 8.55 3.00 -6.95
CA GLU A 423 9.08 2.74 -5.62
C GLU A 423 9.28 1.26 -5.34
N ALA A 424 8.37 0.40 -5.83
CA ALA A 424 8.45 -1.05 -5.70
C ALA A 424 9.68 -1.66 -6.39
N GLN A 425 10.47 -0.87 -7.13
CA GLN A 425 11.64 -1.29 -7.88
C GLN A 425 12.89 -0.47 -7.56
N THR A 426 14.05 -1.12 -7.53
CA THR A 426 15.34 -0.41 -7.39
C THR A 426 15.62 0.48 -8.60
N THR A 427 16.16 1.69 -8.43
CA THR A 427 16.55 2.61 -9.52
C THR A 427 17.36 1.93 -10.62
N ASP A 428 18.41 1.19 -10.23
CA ASP A 428 19.35 0.53 -11.15
C ASP A 428 18.73 -0.67 -11.91
N GLY A 429 17.61 -1.18 -11.38
CA GLY A 429 16.89 -2.37 -11.82
C GLY A 429 15.54 -2.10 -12.47
N TYR A 430 15.10 -0.85 -12.51
CA TYR A 430 13.78 -0.42 -12.92
C TYR A 430 13.37 -0.97 -14.30
N ILE A 431 12.15 -1.47 -14.38
CA ILE A 431 11.53 -2.02 -15.57
C ILE A 431 10.24 -1.22 -15.79
N PRO A 432 10.13 -0.40 -16.85
CA PRO A 432 8.90 0.32 -17.14
C PRO A 432 7.82 -0.64 -17.69
N PRO A 433 6.52 -0.32 -17.49
CA PRO A 433 5.39 -1.00 -18.11
C PRO A 433 5.56 -1.08 -19.63
N SER A 434 5.13 -2.18 -20.23
CA SER A 434 5.22 -2.35 -21.68
C SER A 434 3.97 -1.88 -22.44
N GLY A 435 2.86 -1.68 -21.72
CA GLY A 435 1.51 -1.42 -22.24
C GLY A 435 0.97 -2.62 -23.03
N VAL A 436 1.40 -3.83 -22.66
CA VAL A 436 1.04 -5.07 -23.35
C VAL A 436 0.72 -6.15 -22.34
N ASP A 437 -0.52 -6.57 -22.34
CA ASP A 437 -0.94 -7.85 -21.77
C ASP A 437 -1.39 -8.79 -22.93
N GLU A 438 -0.60 -9.86 -23.21
CA GLU A 438 -0.97 -10.85 -24.24
C GLU A 438 -1.95 -11.92 -23.73
N ASN A 439 -2.01 -12.16 -22.42
CA ASN A 439 -2.78 -13.27 -21.85
C ASN A 439 -4.17 -12.84 -21.32
N MET A 440 -4.41 -11.54 -21.15
CA MET A 440 -5.63 -10.90 -20.64
C MET A 440 -5.92 -11.27 -19.19
N ASP A 441 -4.89 -11.28 -18.33
CA ASP A 441 -5.01 -11.42 -16.88
C ASP A 441 -4.83 -10.12 -16.09
N GLY A 442 -4.57 -9.00 -16.78
CA GLY A 442 -4.46 -7.66 -16.18
C GLY A 442 -3.03 -7.23 -15.90
N LEU A 443 -2.15 -8.18 -15.57
CA LEU A 443 -0.74 -7.89 -15.32
C LEU A 443 0.04 -7.62 -16.63
N ASP A 444 0.82 -6.54 -16.67
CA ASP A 444 1.65 -6.23 -17.84
C ASP A 444 2.72 -7.32 -18.12
N ASP A 445 2.93 -7.67 -19.40
CA ASP A 445 3.95 -8.63 -19.86
C ASP A 445 5.38 -8.28 -19.36
N ALA A 446 5.64 -7.03 -18.96
CA ALA A 446 6.88 -6.58 -18.34
C ALA A 446 7.14 -7.25 -16.97
N TYR A 447 6.07 -7.57 -16.25
CA TYR A 447 6.07 -8.07 -14.87
C TYR A 447 5.74 -9.57 -14.78
N GLU A 448 5.46 -10.23 -15.91
CA GLU A 448 5.27 -11.68 -15.98
C GLU A 448 6.57 -12.50 -15.76
N GLY A 449 6.49 -13.54 -14.90
CA GLY A 449 7.60 -14.44 -14.59
C GLY A 449 7.32 -15.92 -14.87
N GLU A 450 8.32 -16.81 -14.67
CA GLU A 450 8.09 -18.28 -14.75
C GLU A 450 7.80 -18.93 -13.38
N GLU A 451 7.95 -18.19 -12.27
CA GLU A 451 7.77 -18.71 -10.89
C GLU A 451 7.07 -17.72 -9.91
N VAL A 452 6.99 -16.43 -10.26
CA VAL A 452 6.28 -15.33 -9.56
C VAL A 452 5.81 -14.39 -10.67
N ASP A 453 4.53 -14.05 -10.66
CA ASP A 453 3.92 -13.02 -11.52
C ASP A 453 3.81 -11.77 -10.63
N GLY A 454 4.16 -10.60 -11.15
CA GLY A 454 4.23 -9.34 -10.40
C GLY A 454 5.62 -8.95 -9.88
N LEU A 455 5.72 -7.70 -9.44
CA LEU A 455 6.86 -7.11 -8.76
C LEU A 455 7.05 -7.71 -7.37
N ASN A 456 8.27 -7.61 -6.87
CA ASN A 456 8.55 -7.87 -5.46
C ASN A 456 9.00 -6.54 -4.87
N PRO A 457 8.12 -5.83 -4.15
CA PRO A 457 8.41 -4.49 -3.64
C PRO A 457 9.75 -4.42 -2.92
N VAL A 458 10.47 -3.33 -3.17
CA VAL A 458 11.69 -2.97 -2.44
C VAL A 458 11.31 -2.51 -1.04
N ASN A 459 12.23 -2.71 -0.11
CA ASN A 459 12.22 -2.13 1.23
C ASN A 459 13.69 -1.76 1.45
N THR A 460 14.02 -0.49 1.26
CA THR A 460 15.38 0.02 1.11
C THR A 460 16.15 -0.09 2.42
N ASP A 461 15.51 0.25 3.53
CA ASP A 461 16.11 0.27 4.86
C ASP A 461 16.21 -1.13 5.55
N GLY A 462 15.29 -2.06 5.24
CA GLY A 462 15.18 -3.36 5.88
C GLY A 462 14.36 -3.46 7.18
N GLU A 463 13.75 -2.40 7.71
CA GLU A 463 13.17 -2.40 9.07
C GLU A 463 11.64 -2.17 9.17
N ASP A 464 11.01 -1.45 8.25
CA ASP A 464 9.58 -1.08 8.21
C ASP A 464 8.82 -1.53 6.95
N LEU A 465 8.05 -0.65 6.30
CA LEU A 465 7.14 -0.98 5.21
C LEU A 465 7.93 -1.04 3.89
N PRO A 466 7.42 -1.70 2.85
CA PRO A 466 7.99 -1.55 1.52
C PRO A 466 7.96 -0.09 1.07
N ASP A 467 8.90 0.31 0.21
CA ASP A 467 9.14 1.71 -0.20
C ASP A 467 7.82 2.41 -0.59
N TYR A 468 6.99 1.80 -1.45
CA TYR A 468 5.68 2.34 -1.90
C TYR A 468 4.61 2.57 -0.81
N LEU A 469 4.92 2.31 0.46
CA LEU A 469 4.05 2.52 1.62
C LEU A 469 4.79 3.19 2.77
N ASP A 470 6.05 3.57 2.57
CA ASP A 470 6.93 4.05 3.62
C ASP A 470 7.37 5.48 3.35
N GLU A 471 6.81 6.43 4.11
CA GLU A 471 7.03 7.86 3.88
C GLU A 471 8.45 8.39 4.20
N ASP A 472 9.40 7.50 4.47
CA ASP A 472 10.83 7.72 4.72
C ASP A 472 11.58 6.40 4.41
N SER A 473 11.72 6.08 3.11
CA SER A 473 12.13 4.78 2.56
C SER A 473 13.52 4.31 3.00
N ASP A 474 14.42 5.23 3.34
CA ASP A 474 15.77 4.90 3.82
C ASP A 474 16.04 5.29 5.28
N ASN A 475 15.04 5.87 5.94
CA ASN A 475 15.00 6.16 7.37
C ASN A 475 16.04 7.19 7.80
N ASP A 476 16.27 8.21 6.98
CA ASP A 476 17.31 9.23 7.17
C ASP A 476 16.82 10.55 7.80
N LEU A 477 15.51 10.62 8.13
CA LEU A 477 14.77 11.75 8.72
C LEU A 477 14.22 12.78 7.72
N VAL A 478 14.55 12.68 6.43
CA VAL A 478 13.89 13.44 5.37
C VAL A 478 12.76 12.59 4.78
N PRO A 479 11.55 13.14 4.59
CA PRO A 479 10.45 12.36 3.98
C PRO A 479 10.62 12.19 2.47
N ASP A 480 10.14 11.08 1.93
CA ASP A 480 10.25 10.76 0.50
C ASP A 480 9.63 11.82 -0.40
N ASN A 481 8.46 12.38 -0.04
CA ASN A 481 7.87 13.51 -0.73
C ASN A 481 8.82 14.73 -0.84
N ASN A 482 9.65 14.99 0.18
CA ASN A 482 10.61 16.09 0.13
C ASN A 482 11.73 15.78 -0.86
N GLU A 483 12.37 14.62 -0.74
CA GLU A 483 13.52 14.24 -1.58
C GLU A 483 13.15 13.92 -3.02
N GLY A 484 12.01 13.25 -3.23
CA GLY A 484 11.49 12.91 -4.55
C GLY A 484 11.00 14.10 -5.35
N ASN A 485 10.66 15.22 -4.69
CA ASN A 485 10.05 16.38 -5.34
C ASN A 485 10.84 17.70 -5.19
N ASP A 486 12.04 17.71 -4.59
CA ASP A 486 12.92 18.89 -4.54
C ASP A 486 13.90 18.90 -5.73
N PHE A 487 13.48 19.49 -6.87
CA PHE A 487 14.30 19.52 -8.08
C PHE A 487 15.29 20.69 -8.13
N ASN A 488 15.14 21.68 -7.26
CA ASN A 488 16.05 22.80 -7.14
C ASN A 488 16.99 22.74 -5.93
N PHE A 489 16.86 21.69 -5.12
CA PHE A 489 17.72 21.37 -3.98
C PHE A 489 17.71 22.46 -2.89
N ASP A 490 16.55 23.09 -2.65
CA ASP A 490 16.41 24.17 -1.66
C ASP A 490 15.79 23.70 -0.32
N GLY A 491 15.64 22.39 -0.14
CA GLY A 491 15.04 21.76 1.04
C GLY A 491 13.53 21.79 1.07
N ILE A 492 12.89 22.34 0.03
CA ILE A 492 11.44 22.48 -0.06
C ILE A 492 10.96 21.80 -1.34
N PRO A 493 10.06 20.80 -1.26
CA PRO A 493 9.54 20.16 -2.46
C PRO A 493 8.84 21.18 -3.39
N ASP A 494 9.17 21.10 -4.67
CA ASP A 494 8.64 21.95 -5.74
C ASP A 494 7.15 21.67 -6.00
N GLN A 495 6.75 20.43 -5.76
CA GLN A 495 5.38 19.93 -5.89
C GLN A 495 4.72 19.82 -4.51
N THR A 496 3.39 19.94 -4.47
CA THR A 496 2.67 19.93 -3.19
C THR A 496 1.29 19.33 -3.33
N PHE A 497 0.94 18.42 -2.42
CA PHE A 497 -0.40 17.88 -2.26
C PHE A 497 -1.51 18.94 -2.22
N THR A 498 -2.51 18.79 -3.08
CA THR A 498 -3.64 19.71 -3.25
C THR A 498 -4.95 19.20 -2.64
N GLY A 499 -5.05 17.89 -2.42
CA GLY A 499 -6.25 17.14 -2.06
C GLY A 499 -7.29 17.09 -3.17
N VAL A 500 -6.83 17.10 -4.42
CA VAL A 500 -7.64 16.99 -5.63
C VAL A 500 -6.94 16.00 -6.54
N ASP A 501 -7.66 14.96 -6.91
CA ASP A 501 -7.30 14.00 -7.94
C ASP A 501 -8.42 14.09 -9.00
N THR A 502 -8.06 14.39 -10.24
CA THR A 502 -9.01 14.82 -11.27
C THR A 502 -9.48 13.67 -12.16
N ASP A 503 -8.63 12.73 -12.53
CA ASP A 503 -8.96 11.56 -13.32
C ASP A 503 -9.24 10.30 -12.50
N GLY A 504 -8.84 10.27 -11.23
CA GLY A 504 -9.26 9.26 -10.27
C GLY A 504 -8.33 8.07 -10.15
N ASP A 505 -7.04 8.22 -10.44
CA ASP A 505 -6.04 7.14 -10.39
C ASP A 505 -5.28 7.03 -9.06
N GLY A 506 -5.42 8.04 -8.19
CA GLY A 506 -4.88 8.04 -6.82
C GLY A 506 -3.76 9.03 -6.59
N LEU A 507 -3.03 9.39 -7.65
CA LEU A 507 -2.04 10.45 -7.61
C LEU A 507 -2.73 11.83 -7.51
N ASP A 508 -2.19 12.74 -6.70
CA ASP A 508 -2.78 14.08 -6.55
C ASP A 508 -2.40 15.03 -7.70
N ASP A 509 -3.34 15.90 -8.13
CA ASP A 509 -3.17 16.98 -9.13
C ASP A 509 -1.91 17.86 -8.89
N GLY A 510 -1.39 17.86 -7.65
CA GLY A 510 -0.20 18.57 -7.21
C GLY A 510 1.11 17.97 -7.66
N TYR A 511 1.13 16.67 -7.91
CA TYR A 511 2.27 15.90 -8.41
C TYR A 511 2.14 15.64 -9.92
N GLU A 512 0.90 15.60 -10.42
CA GLU A 512 0.61 15.51 -11.85
C GLU A 512 1.10 16.75 -12.62
N GLY A 513 1.98 16.56 -13.60
CA GLY A 513 2.75 17.60 -14.24
C GLY A 513 1.92 18.65 -14.98
N SER A 514 1.50 18.38 -16.22
CA SER A 514 0.82 19.41 -17.04
C SER A 514 -0.55 19.06 -17.58
N ASP A 515 -0.91 17.78 -17.54
CA ASP A 515 -2.20 17.28 -18.04
C ASP A 515 -2.89 16.43 -16.97
N VAL A 516 -3.46 17.12 -15.97
CA VAL A 516 -4.10 16.48 -14.79
C VAL A 516 -5.40 15.68 -15.04
N ASP A 517 -5.61 15.15 -16.25
CA ASP A 517 -6.85 14.44 -16.66
C ASP A 517 -6.49 13.56 -17.87
N ASP A 518 -5.32 12.91 -17.83
CA ASP A 518 -4.84 12.01 -18.87
C ASP A 518 -5.19 10.54 -18.62
N GLY A 519 -5.68 10.24 -17.43
CA GLY A 519 -6.18 8.94 -17.01
C GLY A 519 -5.08 8.07 -16.43
N PRO A 520 -5.44 6.91 -15.90
CA PRO A 520 -4.51 6.04 -15.15
C PRO A 520 -3.29 5.69 -16.01
N ASP A 521 -2.13 6.10 -15.52
CA ASP A 521 -0.80 5.73 -16.00
C ASP A 521 0.04 5.35 -14.77
N PRO A 522 0.43 4.07 -14.60
CA PRO A 522 1.07 3.59 -13.37
C PRO A 522 2.44 4.21 -13.06
N ASN A 523 2.96 5.04 -13.97
CA ASN A 523 4.20 5.79 -13.78
C ASN A 523 4.00 7.30 -13.84
N ASP A 524 2.80 7.76 -14.21
CA ASP A 524 2.52 9.10 -14.72
C ASP A 524 3.70 9.62 -15.58
N GLU A 525 4.41 10.65 -15.11
CA GLU A 525 5.49 11.29 -15.84
C GLU A 525 6.91 10.83 -15.41
N ILE A 526 6.99 9.86 -14.49
CA ILE A 526 8.23 9.27 -13.98
C ILE A 526 8.53 7.96 -14.73
N GLU A 527 9.15 8.09 -15.91
CA GLU A 527 9.35 6.98 -16.85
C GLU A 527 10.73 6.29 -16.71
N ASP A 528 11.68 6.97 -16.07
CA ASP A 528 12.99 6.46 -15.67
C ASP A 528 13.44 7.18 -14.39
N PRO A 529 13.28 6.58 -13.19
CA PRO A 529 13.56 7.25 -11.91
C PRO A 529 14.98 7.80 -11.86
N ALA A 530 15.95 7.12 -12.47
CA ALA A 530 17.34 7.55 -12.53
C ALA A 530 17.57 8.87 -13.30
N THR A 531 16.58 9.36 -14.04
CA THR A 531 16.67 10.63 -14.77
C THR A 531 15.53 11.59 -14.55
N ASP A 532 14.41 11.10 -14.01
CA ASP A 532 13.19 11.88 -13.81
C ASP A 532 13.01 12.31 -12.34
N LEU A 533 13.67 11.64 -11.37
CA LEU A 533 13.68 12.03 -9.95
C LEU A 533 15.01 12.70 -9.52
N PRO A 534 15.02 13.46 -8.41
CA PRO A 534 16.22 14.05 -7.82
C PRO A 534 17.31 13.02 -7.47
N ASN A 535 18.55 13.44 -7.69
CA ASN A 535 19.77 12.65 -7.45
C ASN A 535 20.93 13.65 -7.32
N THR A 536 21.23 14.07 -6.09
CA THR A 536 22.18 15.15 -5.79
C THR A 536 23.60 14.80 -6.23
N ASP A 537 24.10 13.62 -5.87
CA ASP A 537 25.48 13.21 -6.18
C ASP A 537 25.67 12.70 -7.63
N GLY A 538 24.57 12.37 -8.32
CA GLY A 538 24.52 11.81 -9.66
C GLY A 538 25.14 10.41 -9.80
N GLU A 539 25.41 9.71 -8.71
CA GLU A 539 26.12 8.43 -8.67
C GLU A 539 25.47 7.35 -7.79
N GLY A 540 24.46 7.59 -6.98
CA GLY A 540 23.93 6.58 -6.07
C GLY A 540 22.65 5.90 -6.53
N ASP A 541 21.77 5.76 -5.54
CA ASP A 541 20.34 5.68 -5.76
C ASP A 541 19.79 7.10 -6.01
N VAL A 542 18.48 7.25 -6.13
CA VAL A 542 17.81 8.57 -6.05
C VAL A 542 17.67 8.99 -4.60
N ASN A 543 17.48 10.29 -4.35
CA ASN A 543 17.63 10.87 -3.00
C ASN A 543 16.81 10.15 -1.93
N TYR A 544 15.49 9.97 -2.14
CA TYR A 544 14.59 9.30 -1.18
C TYR A 544 14.97 7.85 -0.80
N ARG A 545 16.05 7.29 -1.38
CA ARG A 545 16.60 5.97 -1.07
C ARG A 545 18.10 5.98 -0.75
N ASP A 546 18.73 7.15 -0.66
CA ASP A 546 20.16 7.31 -0.43
C ASP A 546 20.48 8.08 0.86
N ILE A 547 20.78 7.30 1.91
CA ILE A 547 21.16 7.76 3.27
C ILE A 547 22.31 8.79 3.38
N ASP A 548 22.93 9.19 2.28
CA ASP A 548 24.08 10.10 2.13
C ASP A 548 23.92 10.77 0.74
N ASP A 549 22.93 11.64 0.65
CA ASP A 549 22.31 12.19 -0.56
C ASP A 549 23.31 12.86 -1.52
N ASP A 550 24.20 13.66 -0.95
CA ASP A 550 25.26 14.40 -1.63
C ASP A 550 26.59 13.59 -1.76
N ASN A 551 26.65 12.46 -1.04
CA ASN A 551 27.77 11.55 -0.91
C ASN A 551 29.07 12.20 -0.37
N ASP A 552 28.96 13.18 0.51
CA ASP A 552 30.10 13.82 1.17
C ASP A 552 30.76 12.89 2.23
N GLY A 553 30.02 11.88 2.68
CA GLY A 553 30.42 10.87 3.64
C GLY A 553 29.93 11.10 5.09
N ILE A 554 29.02 12.05 5.30
CA ILE A 554 28.17 12.23 6.48
C ILE A 554 26.75 11.78 6.06
N PRO A 555 26.11 10.86 6.79
CA PRO A 555 24.74 10.50 6.47
C PRO A 555 23.79 11.67 6.76
N THR A 556 22.72 11.82 5.97
CA THR A 556 21.66 12.84 6.12
C THR A 556 21.15 12.95 7.55
N ASP A 557 20.94 11.81 8.24
CA ASP A 557 20.46 11.76 9.63
C ASP A 557 21.43 12.39 10.66
N GLU A 558 22.70 12.55 10.29
CA GLU A 558 23.75 13.20 11.08
C GLU A 558 23.96 14.70 10.71
N GLU A 559 23.21 15.23 9.74
CA GLU A 559 23.33 16.60 9.18
C GLU A 559 22.27 17.58 9.69
N ASP A 560 21.53 17.19 10.74
CA ASP A 560 20.72 18.08 11.59
C ASP A 560 21.63 18.96 12.48
N ALA A 561 22.25 19.99 11.89
CA ALA A 561 23.19 20.91 12.51
C ALA A 561 22.64 21.55 13.80
N ASN A 562 21.33 21.80 13.86
CA ASN A 562 20.70 22.47 14.99
C ASN A 562 20.13 21.50 16.08
N GLU A 563 20.15 20.19 15.82
CA GLU A 563 19.61 19.09 16.64
C GLU A 563 18.09 19.19 16.91
N ASP A 564 17.28 19.69 15.97
CA ASP A 564 15.81 19.73 16.10
C ASP A 564 15.05 18.60 15.40
N GLY A 565 15.77 17.76 14.66
CA GLY A 565 15.30 16.55 13.98
C GLY A 565 14.66 16.83 12.63
N ASP A 566 15.14 17.85 11.92
CA ASP A 566 14.67 18.27 10.60
C ASP A 566 15.85 18.80 9.77
N PRO A 567 16.57 17.91 9.03
CA PRO A 567 17.71 18.30 8.21
C PRO A 567 17.36 19.27 7.07
N THR A 568 16.10 19.31 6.64
CA THR A 568 15.65 20.06 5.45
C THR A 568 15.79 21.58 5.56
N ASN A 569 16.10 22.11 6.75
CA ASN A 569 16.21 23.54 7.00
C ASN A 569 17.57 23.97 7.58
N ASP A 570 18.50 23.05 7.73
CA ASP A 570 19.86 23.33 8.16
C ASP A 570 20.71 23.60 6.92
N ASP A 571 21.22 24.83 6.83
CA ASP A 571 22.06 25.35 5.75
C ASP A 571 23.19 26.10 6.47
N THR A 572 24.36 25.48 6.54
CA THR A 572 25.46 25.91 7.42
C THR A 572 26.21 27.12 6.87
N ASP A 573 26.26 27.29 5.55
CA ASP A 573 26.93 28.40 4.87
C ASP A 573 25.97 29.43 4.26
N ASP A 574 24.65 29.24 4.44
CA ASP A 574 23.57 30.12 4.01
C ASP A 574 23.56 30.32 2.46
N ASP A 575 24.03 29.33 1.68
CA ASP A 575 24.08 29.38 0.20
C ASP A 575 22.73 29.09 -0.48
N GLY A 576 21.76 28.60 0.31
CA GLY A 576 20.41 28.24 -0.12
C GLY A 576 20.21 26.75 -0.38
N THR A 577 21.24 25.92 -0.23
CA THR A 577 21.21 24.46 -0.31
C THR A 577 21.33 23.90 1.10
N PRO A 578 20.37 23.10 1.59
CA PRO A 578 20.51 22.48 2.91
C PRO A 578 21.70 21.52 2.96
N ASP A 579 22.31 21.38 4.14
CA ASP A 579 23.50 20.58 4.40
C ASP A 579 23.40 19.16 3.79
N TYR A 580 22.26 18.48 3.92
CA TYR A 580 22.10 17.10 3.41
C TYR A 580 22.11 16.97 1.86
N LEU A 581 21.91 18.08 1.15
CA LEU A 581 21.99 18.17 -0.31
C LEU A 581 23.26 18.90 -0.78
N ASP A 582 24.07 19.41 0.15
CA ASP A 582 25.22 20.22 -0.15
C ASP A 582 26.52 19.42 -0.03
N PRO A 583 27.17 19.07 -1.16
CA PRO A 583 28.43 18.29 -1.15
C PRO A 583 29.62 18.98 -0.48
N ASP A 584 29.49 20.26 -0.09
CA ASP A 584 30.50 21.01 0.62
C ASP A 584 30.46 20.72 2.13
N GLN A 585 31.63 20.61 2.77
CA GLN A 585 31.66 20.19 4.18
C GLN A 585 31.40 21.41 5.09
N PRO A 586 30.85 21.26 6.30
CA PRO A 586 30.56 22.36 7.24
C PRO A 586 31.78 23.18 7.74
N ASP A 587 32.99 22.92 7.21
CA ASP A 587 34.20 23.74 7.39
C ASP A 587 34.46 24.70 6.18
N ASP A 588 33.56 24.76 5.17
CA ASP A 588 33.76 25.41 3.86
C ASP A 588 32.99 26.74 3.63
N MET A 589 32.53 27.44 4.68
CA MET A 589 31.96 28.82 4.59
C MET A 589 32.78 29.69 3.62
N ASP A 590 32.12 30.24 2.60
CA ASP A 590 32.68 31.00 1.45
C ASP A 590 31.77 32.21 1.19
N PHE A 591 31.94 33.27 1.98
CA PHE A 591 30.98 34.37 2.09
C PHE A 591 30.79 35.15 0.77
N ASP A 592 31.85 35.33 -0.03
CA ASP A 592 31.77 36.03 -1.31
C ASP A 592 31.45 35.12 -2.52
N GLY A 593 31.43 33.81 -2.30
CA GLY A 593 31.08 32.79 -3.29
C GLY A 593 32.08 32.71 -4.45
N ASP A 594 33.34 33.10 -4.24
CA ASP A 594 34.38 33.04 -5.27
C ASP A 594 34.97 31.62 -5.48
N GLY A 595 34.67 30.70 -4.56
CA GLY A 595 35.13 29.32 -4.54
C GLY A 595 36.36 29.08 -3.65
N VAL A 596 36.70 30.03 -2.76
CA VAL A 596 37.77 29.94 -1.77
C VAL A 596 37.16 30.10 -0.37
N PRO A 597 37.14 29.04 0.47
CA PRO A 597 36.53 29.15 1.80
C PRO A 597 37.21 30.19 2.71
N ASP A 598 36.43 30.97 3.47
CA ASP A 598 36.83 32.00 4.46
C ASP A 598 38.00 31.56 5.34
N SER A 599 38.06 30.27 5.68
CA SER A 599 39.13 29.72 6.52
C SER A 599 40.54 29.81 5.91
N VAL A 600 40.62 30.00 4.59
CA VAL A 600 41.83 30.11 3.78
C VAL A 600 41.83 31.29 2.81
N ASP A 601 40.70 31.96 2.65
CA ASP A 601 40.55 33.24 1.98
C ASP A 601 41.36 34.34 2.73
N VAL A 602 41.67 35.42 2.03
CA VAL A 602 42.40 36.58 2.54
C VAL A 602 41.61 37.89 2.40
N ASP A 603 40.41 37.83 1.81
CA ASP A 603 39.48 38.90 1.44
C ASP A 603 38.04 38.35 1.49
N ASP A 604 37.57 37.86 2.65
CA ASP A 604 36.37 36.99 2.80
C ASP A 604 35.07 37.58 2.18
N ASP A 605 34.94 38.90 2.03
CA ASP A 605 33.78 39.58 1.41
C ASP A 605 34.01 40.15 0.00
N GLY A 606 35.17 39.86 -0.59
CA GLY A 606 35.49 40.22 -1.98
C GLY A 606 35.58 41.73 -2.26
N ASP A 607 35.56 42.57 -1.23
CA ASP A 607 35.55 44.02 -1.38
C ASP A 607 36.94 44.59 -1.78
N GLY A 608 38.00 43.79 -1.67
CA GLY A 608 39.38 44.11 -1.98
C GLY A 608 40.21 44.65 -0.80
N ILE A 609 39.63 44.86 0.38
CA ILE A 609 40.29 45.14 1.64
C ILE A 609 40.47 43.81 2.37
N LEU A 610 41.73 43.46 2.64
CA LEU A 610 42.04 42.17 3.26
C LEU A 610 41.51 42.11 4.70
N ASP A 611 41.03 40.93 5.16
CA ASP A 611 40.55 40.72 6.54
C ASP A 611 41.62 41.08 7.58
N SER A 612 42.90 40.98 7.21
CA SER A 612 44.01 41.40 8.08
C SER A 612 44.11 42.92 8.33
N GLU A 613 43.44 43.73 7.52
CA GLU A 613 43.28 45.18 7.68
C GLU A 613 41.93 45.53 8.35
N GLU A 614 40.86 44.76 8.16
CA GLU A 614 39.57 44.90 8.87
C GLU A 614 39.56 44.37 10.29
N ASP A 615 40.21 43.24 10.54
CA ASP A 615 40.57 42.80 11.89
C ASP A 615 42.02 43.19 12.22
N PRO A 616 42.24 44.28 12.98
CA PRO A 616 43.57 44.67 13.45
C PRO A 616 44.16 43.71 14.51
N ASN A 617 43.53 42.56 14.77
CA ASN A 617 43.93 41.48 15.66
C ASN A 617 44.23 42.00 17.07
N LEU A 618 43.20 42.57 17.71
CA LEU A 618 43.35 43.23 19.01
C LEU A 618 43.71 42.27 20.15
N ASP A 619 43.42 40.99 19.99
CA ASP A 619 43.57 39.96 21.01
C ASP A 619 44.83 39.07 20.83
N GLY A 620 45.35 38.98 19.60
CA GLY A 620 46.68 38.54 19.23
C GLY A 620 46.81 37.08 18.80
N ASP A 621 45.79 36.46 18.21
CA ASP A 621 45.84 35.11 17.64
C ASP A 621 45.92 35.05 16.09
N ASP A 622 45.74 36.18 15.40
CA ASP A 622 45.85 36.29 13.93
C ASP A 622 44.74 35.46 13.23
N ASP A 623 43.52 35.54 13.74
CA ASP A 623 42.34 34.76 13.33
C ASP A 623 41.08 35.67 13.33
N PRO A 624 40.61 36.13 12.15
CA PRO A 624 39.54 37.14 12.06
C PRO A 624 38.19 36.63 12.61
N THR A 625 38.01 35.30 12.66
CA THR A 625 36.81 34.64 13.22
C THR A 625 36.70 34.76 14.75
N THR A 626 37.74 35.25 15.45
CA THR A 626 37.79 35.29 16.91
C THR A 626 37.89 36.70 17.50
N ASP A 627 36.81 37.14 18.19
CA ASP A 627 36.65 38.54 18.66
C ASP A 627 36.73 39.56 17.49
N PRO A 628 35.99 39.32 16.38
CA PRO A 628 36.06 40.17 15.19
C PRO A 628 35.74 41.64 15.51
N GLN A 629 36.29 42.52 14.66
CA GLN A 629 35.83 43.89 14.64
C GLN A 629 34.43 43.95 14.01
N ASP A 630 33.58 44.82 14.57
CA ASP A 630 32.20 45.07 14.16
C ASP A 630 31.98 46.56 14.50
N THR A 631 32.12 47.41 13.49
CA THR A 631 32.32 48.85 13.62
C THR A 631 31.02 49.58 13.94
N ASP A 632 29.91 49.16 13.36
CA ASP A 632 28.59 49.75 13.59
C ASP A 632 27.74 49.03 14.67
N GLY A 633 28.07 47.78 15.00
CA GLY A 633 27.42 46.97 16.02
C GLY A 633 26.13 46.28 15.57
N ASP A 634 25.96 45.97 14.28
CA ASP A 634 24.77 45.33 13.73
C ASP A 634 24.77 43.79 13.86
N GLY A 635 25.95 43.18 13.91
CA GLY A 635 26.13 41.75 14.07
C GLY A 635 27.05 41.12 13.03
N ASN A 636 27.28 41.79 11.90
CA ASN A 636 28.18 41.35 10.84
C ASN A 636 29.61 41.86 11.15
N PRO A 637 30.62 40.97 11.16
CA PRO A 637 32.01 41.37 11.29
C PRO A 637 32.49 42.25 10.13
N ASP A 638 33.38 43.21 10.37
CA ASP A 638 33.96 44.12 9.35
C ASP A 638 34.68 43.41 8.17
N HIS A 639 34.89 42.09 8.21
CA HIS A 639 35.51 41.32 7.10
C HIS A 639 34.50 40.47 6.32
N LEU A 640 33.22 40.56 6.71
CA LEU A 640 32.07 39.87 6.13
C LEU A 640 30.95 40.92 5.94
N ASP A 641 31.32 42.18 5.67
CA ASP A 641 30.40 43.32 5.68
C ASP A 641 30.91 44.38 4.71
N ILE A 642 30.23 44.50 3.56
CA ILE A 642 30.67 45.40 2.49
C ILE A 642 30.34 46.89 2.76
N ASP A 643 29.71 47.25 3.89
CA ASP A 643 29.39 48.63 4.33
C ASP A 643 29.59 48.76 5.86
N ALA A 644 30.79 48.47 6.37
CA ALA A 644 31.10 48.24 7.79
C ALA A 644 30.77 49.37 8.78
N ASP A 645 30.47 50.59 8.30
CA ASP A 645 30.02 51.70 9.14
C ASP A 645 28.56 52.14 8.94
N ASN A 646 27.86 51.39 8.09
CA ASN A 646 26.43 51.37 7.78
C ASN A 646 25.89 52.71 7.28
N ASP A 647 26.63 53.32 6.36
CA ASP A 647 26.35 54.64 5.83
C ASP A 647 25.81 54.63 4.38
N GLY A 648 25.84 53.45 3.76
CA GLY A 648 25.24 53.16 2.46
C GLY A 648 26.17 53.49 1.31
N ILE A 649 27.48 53.38 1.52
CA ILE A 649 28.51 53.50 0.50
C ILE A 649 29.46 52.31 0.70
N PRO A 650 29.57 51.39 -0.28
CA PRO A 650 30.36 50.18 -0.07
C PRO A 650 31.86 50.44 0.19
N ASP A 651 32.47 49.60 1.00
CA ASP A 651 33.83 49.71 1.52
C ASP A 651 34.88 49.75 0.40
N ASN A 652 34.72 48.91 -0.62
CA ASN A 652 35.48 48.94 -1.88
C ASN A 652 35.55 50.35 -2.51
N VAL A 653 34.46 51.12 -2.40
CA VAL A 653 34.34 52.48 -2.95
C VAL A 653 35.02 53.49 -2.04
N GLU A 654 34.90 53.35 -0.73
CA GLU A 654 35.41 54.27 0.30
C GLU A 654 36.90 54.09 0.56
N GLY A 655 37.37 52.85 0.60
CA GLY A 655 38.78 52.46 0.71
C GLY A 655 39.66 53.03 -0.41
N GLN A 656 39.06 53.51 -1.52
CA GLN A 656 39.77 53.98 -2.70
C GLN A 656 39.63 55.49 -2.98
N PRO A 657 40.67 56.13 -3.57
CA PRO A 657 40.55 57.52 -4.00
C PRO A 657 39.66 57.64 -5.25
N THR A 658 38.69 58.57 -5.23
CA THR A 658 37.80 58.86 -6.39
C THR A 658 38.56 59.10 -7.71
N ASP A 659 39.71 59.79 -7.62
CA ASP A 659 40.59 60.08 -8.76
C ASP A 659 41.59 58.91 -8.97
N GLY A 660 41.08 57.67 -9.03
CA GLY A 660 41.94 56.48 -9.00
C GLY A 660 41.21 55.14 -8.95
N TYR A 661 39.95 55.13 -8.53
CA TYR A 661 39.09 53.95 -8.38
C TYR A 661 39.32 52.86 -9.42
N ILE A 662 39.55 51.65 -8.92
CA ILE A 662 39.73 50.41 -9.65
C ILE A 662 38.54 49.52 -9.25
N PRO A 663 37.62 49.20 -10.17
CA PRO A 663 36.58 48.22 -9.89
C PRO A 663 37.15 46.79 -9.89
N PRO A 664 36.48 45.83 -9.25
CA PRO A 664 36.86 44.43 -9.29
C PRO A 664 36.83 43.92 -10.74
N SER A 665 37.65 42.90 -11.02
CA SER A 665 37.79 42.31 -12.34
C SER A 665 36.97 41.04 -12.53
N GLY A 666 36.53 40.40 -11.44
CA GLY A 666 35.86 39.11 -11.37
C GLY A 666 36.78 37.96 -11.75
N GLU A 667 38.09 38.10 -11.52
CA GLU A 667 39.08 37.08 -11.85
C GLU A 667 40.09 36.96 -10.70
N ASP A 668 40.22 35.77 -10.13
CA ASP A 668 41.34 35.38 -9.28
C ASP A 668 42.20 34.33 -10.03
N ALA A 669 43.48 34.65 -10.23
CA ALA A 669 44.41 33.79 -10.95
C ALA A 669 45.27 32.90 -10.02
N ASP A 670 45.33 33.25 -8.74
CA ASP A 670 46.10 32.60 -7.67
C ASP A 670 45.27 31.55 -6.94
N GLU A 671 43.94 31.69 -6.94
CA GLU A 671 42.99 30.92 -6.12
C GLU A 671 43.32 31.17 -4.63
N ASP A 672 43.45 32.45 -4.25
CA ASP A 672 43.67 32.90 -2.88
C ASP A 672 42.64 33.92 -2.36
N GLY A 673 41.53 34.14 -3.08
CA GLY A 673 40.37 34.95 -2.64
C GLY A 673 40.43 36.41 -3.08
N LEU A 674 41.64 36.95 -3.25
CA LEU A 674 41.80 38.35 -3.64
C LEU A 674 41.69 38.57 -5.17
N ASP A 675 40.77 39.44 -5.61
CA ASP A 675 40.64 39.80 -7.04
C ASP A 675 41.98 40.31 -7.67
N ASP A 676 42.29 39.85 -8.89
CA ASP A 676 43.48 40.23 -9.69
C ASP A 676 43.66 41.77 -9.82
N ALA A 677 42.59 42.56 -9.64
CA ALA A 677 42.58 44.01 -9.64
C ALA A 677 43.31 44.63 -8.43
N TYR A 678 43.29 43.95 -7.29
CA TYR A 678 43.80 44.38 -5.99
C TYR A 678 45.13 43.71 -5.61
N GLU A 679 45.50 42.67 -6.34
CA GLU A 679 46.78 41.97 -6.25
C GLU A 679 48.04 42.88 -6.30
N PRO A 680 49.05 42.67 -5.42
CA PRO A 680 49.22 41.57 -4.46
C PRO A 680 49.11 41.98 -2.98
N ASP A 681 48.57 43.16 -2.70
CA ASP A 681 48.64 43.76 -1.36
C ASP A 681 47.25 44.28 -0.90
N GLY A 682 46.16 43.97 -1.61
CA GLY A 682 44.83 44.54 -1.41
C GLY A 682 44.73 46.05 -1.72
N ILE A 683 43.58 46.62 -1.36
CA ILE A 683 43.37 48.06 -1.29
C ILE A 683 44.22 48.65 -0.14
N ASP A 684 44.76 49.86 -0.32
CA ASP A 684 45.41 50.65 0.74
C ASP A 684 44.38 51.68 1.20
N PRO A 685 43.62 51.43 2.30
CA PRO A 685 42.44 52.21 2.63
C PRO A 685 42.73 53.70 2.75
N GLN A 686 41.83 54.53 2.22
CA GLN A 686 41.96 55.97 2.36
C GLN A 686 41.65 56.44 3.78
N ASP A 687 42.26 57.56 4.17
CA ASP A 687 41.99 58.31 5.41
C ASP A 687 42.05 59.79 5.00
N THR A 688 40.90 60.31 4.60
CA THR A 688 40.74 61.57 3.87
C THR A 688 41.06 62.77 4.76
N ASP A 689 40.68 62.73 6.04
CA ASP A 689 40.95 63.80 6.99
C ASP A 689 42.27 63.65 7.78
N GLY A 690 42.84 62.44 7.79
CA GLY A 690 44.11 62.08 8.40
C GLY A 690 44.04 61.87 9.92
N ASP A 691 42.89 61.47 10.46
CA ASP A 691 42.68 61.25 11.89
C ASP A 691 43.06 59.84 12.37
N GLY A 692 43.17 58.90 11.43
CA GLY A 692 43.63 57.54 11.61
C GLY A 692 42.54 56.48 11.66
N THR A 693 41.27 56.84 11.42
CA THR A 693 40.21 55.92 10.99
C THR A 693 40.19 55.92 9.46
N PRO A 694 40.22 54.75 8.80
CA PRO A 694 39.97 54.67 7.36
C PRO A 694 38.59 55.19 6.98
N ASP A 695 38.42 55.62 5.73
CA ASP A 695 37.19 56.22 5.21
C ASP A 695 36.01 55.24 5.32
N TYR A 696 36.19 53.95 4.99
CA TYR A 696 35.17 52.88 5.10
C TYR A 696 34.72 52.56 6.54
N LEU A 697 35.41 53.11 7.55
CA LEU A 697 35.04 52.96 8.97
C LEU A 697 34.64 54.31 9.61
N ASP A 698 34.51 55.39 8.83
CA ASP A 698 34.26 56.76 9.33
C ASP A 698 33.09 57.46 8.64
N GLN A 699 31.93 57.46 9.32
CA GLN A 699 30.69 58.15 8.97
C GLN A 699 30.75 59.67 8.65
N ASP A 700 31.92 60.32 8.74
CA ASP A 700 32.20 61.70 8.28
C ASP A 700 33.68 61.78 7.85
N SER A 701 34.05 61.02 6.82
CA SER A 701 35.39 60.78 6.23
C SER A 701 36.21 62.04 5.97
N ASP A 702 35.58 63.16 5.60
CA ASP A 702 36.28 64.45 5.40
C ASP A 702 36.21 65.41 6.62
N ASN A 703 35.48 64.96 7.65
CA ASN A 703 35.27 65.56 8.95
C ASN A 703 34.77 67.02 8.85
N ASP A 704 33.96 67.31 7.83
CA ASP A 704 33.37 68.62 7.58
C ASP A 704 32.04 68.87 8.29
N THR A 705 31.53 67.87 9.03
CA THR A 705 30.27 67.82 9.80
C THR A 705 29.03 67.44 9.00
N VAL A 706 29.21 66.92 7.80
CA VAL A 706 28.15 66.33 6.97
C VAL A 706 28.48 64.85 6.80
N PRO A 707 27.64 63.92 7.29
CA PRO A 707 27.93 62.48 7.18
C PRO A 707 28.03 62.00 5.72
N ASP A 708 28.80 60.95 5.44
CA ASP A 708 29.07 60.51 4.07
C ASP A 708 27.82 59.97 3.37
N ASN A 709 26.95 59.23 4.06
CA ASN A 709 25.58 58.90 3.61
C ASN A 709 24.85 60.14 3.05
N ASN A 710 25.01 61.27 3.74
CA ASN A 710 24.39 62.52 3.37
C ASN A 710 25.04 63.19 2.15
N GLU A 711 26.31 62.91 1.87
CA GLU A 711 27.07 63.39 0.72
C GLU A 711 26.98 62.47 -0.51
N GLY A 712 26.93 61.16 -0.30
CA GLY A 712 26.75 60.10 -1.29
C GLY A 712 25.30 59.97 -1.78
N ASN A 713 24.32 60.05 -0.87
CA ASN A 713 22.95 59.66 -1.15
C ASN A 713 21.93 60.83 -1.26
N ASP A 714 22.31 62.12 -1.17
CA ASP A 714 21.43 63.29 -1.43
C ASP A 714 21.49 63.79 -2.89
N PHE A 715 20.89 63.05 -3.82
CA PHE A 715 20.87 63.38 -5.25
C PHE A 715 20.10 64.68 -5.58
N ASN A 716 19.14 65.05 -4.72
CA ASN A 716 18.27 66.20 -4.93
C ASN A 716 18.81 67.51 -4.28
N PHE A 717 19.86 67.40 -3.47
CA PHE A 717 20.57 68.46 -2.76
C PHE A 717 19.71 69.25 -1.77
N ASP A 718 18.78 68.60 -1.06
CA ASP A 718 17.94 69.24 -0.03
C ASP A 718 18.42 69.04 1.42
N GLY A 719 19.52 68.32 1.59
CA GLY A 719 20.19 68.03 2.85
C GLY A 719 19.57 66.86 3.61
N ILE A 720 18.88 65.97 2.90
CA ILE A 720 18.32 64.71 3.39
C ILE A 720 18.68 63.64 2.35
N PRO A 721 19.25 62.49 2.76
CA PRO A 721 19.46 61.36 1.85
C PRO A 721 18.18 60.95 1.12
N ASP A 722 18.29 60.64 -0.17
CA ASP A 722 17.19 60.13 -1.00
C ASP A 722 16.98 58.61 -0.78
N GLN A 723 18.06 57.88 -0.45
CA GLN A 723 18.06 56.50 0.07
C GLN A 723 18.12 56.51 1.60
N THR A 724 17.62 55.46 2.26
CA THR A 724 17.54 55.42 3.72
C THR A 724 17.64 54.00 4.26
N PHE A 725 18.53 53.80 5.23
CA PHE A 725 18.61 52.62 6.08
C PHE A 725 17.23 52.14 6.54
N THR A 726 16.91 50.89 6.22
CA THR A 726 15.65 50.21 6.50
C THR A 726 15.73 49.31 7.74
N GLY A 727 16.95 48.88 8.10
CA GLY A 727 17.28 47.82 9.05
C GLY A 727 16.90 46.43 8.54
N VAL A 728 16.93 46.25 7.22
CA VAL A 728 16.74 44.98 6.52
C VAL A 728 17.87 44.88 5.51
N ASP A 729 18.49 43.72 5.53
CA ASP A 729 19.54 43.25 4.64
C ASP A 729 19.04 41.84 4.26
N THR A 730 18.82 41.62 2.96
CA THR A 730 18.04 40.48 2.47
C THR A 730 18.94 39.33 2.02
N ASP A 731 20.09 39.63 1.41
CA ASP A 731 21.16 38.70 1.04
C ASP A 731 22.27 38.60 2.10
N GLY A 732 22.30 39.48 3.10
CA GLY A 732 23.21 39.34 4.23
C GLY A 732 24.62 39.86 3.96
N ASP A 733 24.83 40.63 2.89
CA ASP A 733 26.14 41.14 2.47
C ASP A 733 26.65 42.32 3.35
N GLY A 734 25.82 42.81 4.28
CA GLY A 734 26.11 43.96 5.14
C GLY A 734 25.58 45.31 4.61
N LEU A 735 25.18 45.39 3.33
CA LEU A 735 24.61 46.58 2.71
C LEU A 735 23.07 46.59 2.79
N ASP A 736 22.50 47.47 3.61
CA ASP A 736 21.04 47.56 3.78
C ASP A 736 20.25 47.79 2.45
N ASP A 737 19.14 47.04 2.28
CA ASP A 737 18.11 47.12 1.21
C ASP A 737 17.77 48.56 0.74
N GLY A 738 17.87 49.52 1.65
CA GLY A 738 17.59 50.92 1.42
C GLY A 738 18.58 51.62 0.49
N TYR A 739 19.78 51.07 0.35
CA TYR A 739 20.88 51.54 -0.51
C TYR A 739 21.04 50.69 -1.75
N GLU A 740 20.54 49.46 -1.70
CA GLU A 740 20.44 48.55 -2.82
C GLU A 740 19.44 48.99 -3.90
N GLY A 741 19.68 48.52 -5.11
CA GLY A 741 19.09 49.06 -6.32
C GLY A 741 17.65 48.63 -6.56
N SER A 742 17.49 47.45 -7.13
CA SER A 742 16.18 46.89 -7.49
C SER A 742 16.20 45.37 -7.52
N ASP A 743 17.39 44.78 -7.67
CA ASP A 743 17.81 43.63 -6.87
C ASP A 743 18.20 44.16 -5.49
N VAL A 744 17.92 43.34 -4.49
CA VAL A 744 18.22 43.47 -3.06
C VAL A 744 18.72 42.11 -2.55
N ASP A 745 19.28 41.34 -3.48
CA ASP A 745 19.52 39.90 -3.43
C ASP A 745 20.49 39.61 -4.58
N ASP A 746 21.55 40.43 -4.62
CA ASP A 746 22.60 40.38 -5.64
C ASP A 746 23.92 39.80 -5.13
N GLY A 747 24.01 39.51 -3.83
CA GLY A 747 25.21 39.01 -3.18
C GLY A 747 26.30 40.09 -3.07
N PRO A 748 27.40 39.79 -2.37
CA PRO A 748 28.52 40.72 -2.14
C PRO A 748 29.24 41.25 -3.41
#